data_AF-A0A2P4Y5S2-F1
#
_entry.id   AF-A0A2P4Y5S2-F1
#
_cell.length_a   1.000
_cell.length_b   1.000
_cell.length_c   1.000
_cell.angle_alpha   90.00
_cell.angle_beta   90.00
_cell.angle_gamma   90.00
#
_symmetry.space_group_name_H-M   'P 1'
#
loop_
_entity.id
_entity.type
_entity.pdbx_description
1 polymer ?
#
loop_
_entity_poly.entity_id
_entity_poly.type
_entity_poly.pdbx_seq_one_letter_code
_entity_poly.pdbx_strand_id
1 'polypeptide(L)'
;MSELAVQAFPEEPVPLITFSEDEDQLKVNDEAVELLRRIDGHVAVVAMAGLYRTGKSSMLNWLLDRQSGFRVGPTIERCTRGIWLWGQPQKHTMANGQDVWVLMLDTEGMGGLEASQQYDARIFSLATLLCSKLIYNSQGSVDEKAISGLSFIANLAKHIKVSATEGGGDDEDVMQFHSFFPSFLWVVRDFTLELVDEDGDPISSSDYLERALADQPRTPANMERNRIRAMMKDFFRDRDCVTLVRPVHDETKLQQVDALPIEELRPEFQQQLSDVKEIVYGESLQPKMLQGKPLNGSMFAGLLQAYVAAINSGGVPVITSAWEGVTASECRKAMSSAADSFKKSLAALDLPLDDEDLVEAIKEADEQAVAQYRAAAIGDSASKLEVDLRKRMEDDKAACARNNAVQSKEMCDRLLQVLYAEQIQPKLASASDNDSGGFADMQQFSREWQAFRDAYLKKARGGAKLECLLTFSETKYAEAMRILLSRQEEGYEKKIRTLQGDVSKVKEELGSVGGREQIYKEQIEQMQVQSSQILSEKARFEAEAEAQRERIANLESLLQDEAATKQHVEIERESAGLKLSSETKKREEVDTELSRMKAEYERVVQEKERQEMELNLLSEECQQLRKGQTCGCTIS
;
A
#
# COMPACT_ATOMS: atom_id res chain seq x y z
N MET A 1 -26.86 6.19 -29.44
CA MET A 1 -26.48 6.69 -30.78
C MET A 1 -26.30 8.19 -30.72
N SER A 2 -25.12 8.70 -31.09
CA SER A 2 -24.92 10.11 -31.44
C SER A 2 -25.39 10.36 -32.88
N GLU A 3 -25.65 11.61 -33.26
CA GLU A 3 -26.11 11.96 -34.62
C GLU A 3 -25.13 11.50 -35.72
N LEU A 4 -23.84 11.44 -35.40
CA LEU A 4 -22.77 10.91 -36.26
C LEU A 4 -22.96 9.44 -36.66
N ALA A 5 -23.65 8.63 -35.85
CA ALA A 5 -23.89 7.22 -36.18
C ALA A 5 -25.04 7.01 -37.20
N VAL A 6 -25.95 7.98 -37.33
CA VAL A 6 -27.07 7.91 -38.28
C VAL A 6 -26.61 8.21 -39.71
N GLN A 7 -25.57 9.04 -39.87
CA GLN A 7 -24.95 9.35 -41.18
C GLN A 7 -24.27 8.15 -41.86
N ALA A 8 -24.10 7.02 -41.15
CA ALA A 8 -23.49 5.80 -41.68
C ALA A 8 -24.50 4.81 -42.31
N PHE A 9 -25.78 5.20 -42.40
CA PHE A 9 -26.85 4.41 -43.02
C PHE A 9 -27.24 5.00 -44.39
N PRO A 10 -27.41 4.17 -45.44
CA PRO A 10 -27.75 4.64 -46.77
C PRO A 10 -29.24 5.03 -46.88
N GLU A 11 -29.54 6.15 -47.55
CA GLU A 11 -30.93 6.59 -47.84
C GLU A 11 -31.52 5.94 -49.11
N GLU A 12 -31.33 4.63 -49.25
CA GLU A 12 -31.76 3.84 -50.39
C GLU A 12 -32.19 2.43 -49.95
N PRO A 13 -32.95 1.68 -50.76
CA PRO A 13 -33.37 0.33 -50.40
C PRO A 13 -32.18 -0.63 -50.55
N VAL A 14 -31.81 -1.31 -49.46
CA VAL A 14 -30.72 -2.30 -49.41
C VAL A 14 -31.33 -3.70 -49.54
N PRO A 15 -30.83 -4.58 -50.42
CA PRO A 15 -31.30 -5.97 -50.47
C PRO A 15 -30.91 -6.66 -49.16
N LEU A 16 -31.90 -7.23 -48.45
CA LEU A 16 -31.70 -7.89 -47.15
C LEU A 16 -31.55 -9.41 -47.33
N ILE A 17 -32.46 -10.00 -48.13
CA ILE A 17 -32.44 -11.40 -48.52
C ILE A 17 -32.59 -11.46 -50.03
N THR A 18 -31.65 -12.11 -50.71
CA THR A 18 -31.68 -12.40 -52.14
C THR A 18 -31.90 -13.90 -52.37
N PHE A 19 -32.12 -14.29 -53.62
CA PHE A 19 -32.24 -15.70 -54.01
C PHE A 19 -31.17 -16.04 -55.05
N SER A 20 -30.47 -17.14 -54.82
CA SER A 20 -29.38 -17.64 -55.65
C SER A 20 -29.94 -18.73 -56.56
N GLU A 21 -30.26 -18.38 -57.82
CA GLU A 21 -30.83 -19.33 -58.79
C GLU A 21 -29.92 -20.55 -59.02
N ASP A 22 -28.59 -20.37 -58.98
CA ASP A 22 -27.60 -21.46 -59.12
C ASP A 22 -27.64 -22.49 -57.98
N GLU A 23 -28.16 -22.13 -56.80
CA GLU A 23 -28.12 -22.95 -55.57
C GLU A 23 -29.51 -23.34 -55.03
N ASP A 24 -30.61 -22.83 -55.62
CA ASP A 24 -31.99 -22.87 -55.08
C ASP A 24 -32.12 -22.37 -53.62
N GLN A 25 -31.22 -21.46 -53.21
CA GLN A 25 -31.09 -21.01 -51.82
C GLN A 25 -31.25 -19.51 -51.64
N LEU A 26 -31.79 -19.13 -50.49
CA LEU A 26 -31.89 -17.75 -50.03
C LEU A 26 -30.55 -17.32 -49.42
N LYS A 27 -30.07 -16.13 -49.76
CA LYS A 27 -28.81 -15.57 -49.23
C LYS A 27 -29.11 -14.28 -48.47
N VAL A 28 -28.56 -14.16 -47.27
CA VAL A 28 -28.58 -12.90 -46.52
C VAL A 28 -27.49 -11.99 -47.07
N ASN A 29 -27.75 -10.69 -47.20
CA ASN A 29 -26.73 -9.72 -47.57
C ASN A 29 -25.89 -9.32 -46.35
N ASP A 30 -24.57 -9.53 -46.43
CA ASP A 30 -23.63 -9.19 -45.37
C ASP A 30 -23.56 -7.68 -45.10
N GLU A 31 -23.71 -6.81 -46.11
CA GLU A 31 -23.77 -5.35 -45.91
C GLU A 31 -24.99 -4.95 -45.08
N ALA A 32 -26.16 -5.54 -45.37
CA ALA A 32 -27.38 -5.30 -44.60
C ALA A 32 -27.25 -5.82 -43.16
N VAL A 33 -26.58 -6.95 -42.95
CA VAL A 33 -26.26 -7.48 -41.61
C VAL A 33 -25.35 -6.54 -40.83
N GLU A 34 -24.32 -5.96 -41.46
CA GLU A 34 -23.44 -4.98 -40.82
C GLU A 34 -24.13 -3.65 -40.53
N LEU A 35 -25.09 -3.20 -41.35
CA LEU A 35 -25.94 -2.06 -41.03
C LEU A 35 -26.81 -2.36 -39.80
N LEU A 36 -27.49 -3.50 -39.76
CA LEU A 36 -28.34 -3.90 -38.63
C LEU A 36 -27.54 -4.02 -37.32
N ARG A 37 -26.32 -4.56 -37.37
CA ARG A 37 -25.42 -4.69 -36.19
C ARG A 37 -25.02 -3.36 -35.55
N ARG A 38 -25.16 -2.23 -36.25
CA ARG A 38 -24.88 -0.87 -35.72
C ARG A 38 -26.02 -0.28 -34.90
N ILE A 39 -27.17 -0.95 -34.82
CA ILE A 39 -28.35 -0.45 -34.10
C ILE A 39 -28.34 -0.98 -32.66
N ASP A 40 -27.78 -0.17 -31.74
CA ASP A 40 -27.69 -0.47 -30.31
C ASP A 40 -29.05 -0.49 -29.58
N GLY A 41 -30.10 0.11 -30.18
CA GLY A 41 -31.44 0.20 -29.60
C GLY A 41 -32.37 -0.94 -30.01
N HIS A 42 -33.55 -1.01 -29.39
CA HIS A 42 -34.58 -1.98 -29.77
C HIS A 42 -35.10 -1.72 -31.19
N VAL A 43 -35.41 -2.80 -31.93
CA VAL A 43 -35.96 -2.71 -33.29
C VAL A 43 -37.43 -3.11 -33.32
N ALA A 44 -38.25 -2.31 -33.99
CA ALA A 44 -39.58 -2.68 -34.45
C ALA A 44 -39.50 -2.92 -35.96
N VAL A 45 -40.17 -3.96 -36.46
CA VAL A 45 -39.98 -4.40 -37.85
C VAL A 45 -41.33 -4.47 -38.53
N VAL A 46 -41.53 -3.59 -39.51
CA VAL A 46 -42.77 -3.50 -40.28
C VAL A 46 -42.50 -4.08 -41.66
N ALA A 47 -43.16 -5.18 -42.01
CA ALA A 47 -43.00 -5.82 -43.33
C ALA A 47 -44.26 -5.67 -44.16
N MET A 48 -44.11 -5.35 -45.45
CA MET A 48 -45.23 -5.30 -46.38
C MET A 48 -45.21 -6.48 -47.36
N ALA A 49 -46.19 -7.36 -47.21
CA ALA A 49 -46.38 -8.54 -48.04
C ALA A 49 -47.68 -8.44 -48.84
N GLY A 50 -47.82 -9.26 -49.89
CA GLY A 50 -48.99 -9.21 -50.76
C GLY A 50 -48.74 -9.89 -52.10
N LEU A 51 -49.77 -9.90 -52.94
CA LEU A 51 -49.64 -10.34 -54.33
C LEU A 51 -48.67 -9.43 -55.11
N TYR A 52 -48.14 -9.94 -56.22
CA TYR A 52 -47.42 -9.09 -57.17
C TYR A 52 -48.35 -8.00 -57.73
N ARG A 53 -47.76 -6.86 -58.11
CA ARG A 53 -48.43 -5.73 -58.80
C ARG A 53 -49.51 -4.97 -58.01
N THR A 54 -49.64 -5.17 -56.68
CA THR A 54 -50.63 -4.46 -55.84
C THR A 54 -50.19 -3.10 -55.26
N GLY A 55 -49.04 -2.54 -55.70
CA GLY A 55 -48.56 -1.23 -55.24
C GLY A 55 -48.01 -1.21 -53.81
N LYS A 56 -47.25 -2.26 -53.42
CA LYS A 56 -46.63 -2.40 -52.08
C LYS A 56 -45.51 -1.39 -51.86
N SER A 57 -44.53 -1.38 -52.76
CA SER A 57 -43.36 -0.47 -52.71
C SER A 57 -43.79 1.00 -52.70
N SER A 58 -44.86 1.35 -53.45
CA SER A 58 -45.55 2.66 -53.40
C SER A 58 -46.02 3.01 -51.99
N MET A 59 -46.74 2.08 -51.35
CA MET A 59 -47.30 2.28 -50.01
C MET A 59 -46.20 2.41 -48.95
N LEU A 60 -45.11 1.63 -49.05
CA LEU A 60 -43.96 1.79 -48.16
C LEU A 60 -43.26 3.15 -48.34
N ASN A 61 -43.13 3.64 -49.59
CA ASN A 61 -42.58 4.98 -49.84
C ASN A 61 -43.46 6.07 -49.19
N TRP A 62 -44.79 5.98 -49.35
CA TRP A 62 -45.72 6.91 -48.70
C TRP A 62 -45.68 6.82 -47.16
N LEU A 63 -45.59 5.62 -46.57
CA LEU A 63 -45.44 5.43 -45.13
C LEU A 63 -44.10 5.94 -44.57
N LEU A 64 -43.09 6.09 -45.43
CA LEU A 64 -41.79 6.70 -45.10
C LEU A 64 -41.76 8.23 -45.32
N ASP A 65 -42.88 8.85 -45.74
CA ASP A 65 -42.96 10.24 -46.20
C ASP A 65 -42.06 10.56 -47.40
N ARG A 66 -41.82 9.57 -48.29
CA ARG A 66 -40.96 9.73 -49.47
C ARG A 66 -41.75 9.52 -50.76
N GLN A 67 -41.50 10.37 -51.76
CA GLN A 67 -41.98 10.15 -53.12
C GLN A 67 -41.18 9.01 -53.80
N SER A 68 -39.89 8.89 -53.49
CA SER A 68 -39.00 7.85 -54.03
C SER A 68 -38.21 7.13 -52.94
N GLY A 69 -38.15 5.80 -53.03
CA GLY A 69 -37.40 4.95 -52.12
C GLY A 69 -37.24 3.54 -52.69
N PHE A 70 -38.09 2.61 -52.23
CA PHE A 70 -38.20 1.28 -52.81
C PHE A 70 -38.54 1.35 -54.30
N ARG A 71 -37.92 0.46 -55.09
CA ARG A 71 -38.02 0.47 -56.56
C ARG A 71 -39.40 0.03 -57.01
N VAL A 72 -40.18 0.98 -57.53
CA VAL A 72 -41.43 0.71 -58.24
C VAL A 72 -41.16 0.71 -59.75
N GLY A 73 -41.91 -0.09 -60.50
CA GLY A 73 -41.85 -0.10 -61.96
C GLY A 73 -43.24 -0.40 -62.54
N PRO A 74 -43.58 0.05 -63.76
CA PRO A 74 -44.94 -0.03 -64.31
C PRO A 74 -45.21 -1.25 -65.23
N THR A 75 -44.22 -2.11 -65.47
CA THR A 75 -44.27 -3.20 -66.47
C THR A 75 -45.00 -4.45 -65.98
N ILE A 76 -44.78 -5.63 -66.60
CA ILE A 76 -45.32 -6.92 -66.14
C ILE A 76 -44.31 -7.76 -65.32
N GLU A 77 -43.01 -7.49 -65.43
CA GLU A 77 -41.92 -8.23 -64.79
C GLU A 77 -41.83 -7.94 -63.28
N ARG A 78 -41.27 -8.85 -62.47
CA ARG A 78 -41.15 -8.62 -61.01
C ARG A 78 -40.09 -7.53 -60.71
N CYS A 79 -40.46 -6.46 -60.01
CA CYS A 79 -39.55 -5.33 -59.71
C CYS A 79 -38.67 -5.57 -58.47
N THR A 80 -39.24 -6.16 -57.43
CA THR A 80 -38.56 -6.57 -56.19
C THR A 80 -38.35 -8.07 -56.20
N ARG A 81 -37.10 -8.52 -56.03
CA ARG A 81 -36.74 -9.93 -55.81
C ARG A 81 -36.25 -10.15 -54.37
N GLY A 82 -36.75 -11.16 -53.68
CA GLY A 82 -36.42 -11.45 -52.28
C GLY A 82 -37.07 -10.50 -51.26
N ILE A 83 -36.30 -10.04 -50.26
CA ILE A 83 -36.72 -9.07 -49.24
C ILE A 83 -35.72 -7.91 -49.18
N TRP A 84 -36.23 -6.68 -49.14
CA TRP A 84 -35.46 -5.45 -49.13
C TRP A 84 -35.72 -4.65 -47.86
N LEU A 85 -34.67 -4.05 -47.31
CA LEU A 85 -34.70 -3.20 -46.12
C LEU A 85 -34.56 -1.74 -46.56
N TRP A 86 -35.34 -0.83 -45.98
CA TRP A 86 -35.05 0.61 -46.11
C TRP A 86 -33.76 0.93 -45.33
N GLY A 87 -32.72 1.42 -46.02
CA GLY A 87 -31.36 1.47 -45.48
C GLY A 87 -31.19 2.37 -44.25
N GLN A 88 -32.03 3.42 -44.11
CA GLN A 88 -32.00 4.37 -43.00
C GLN A 88 -33.13 4.05 -41.99
N PRO A 89 -32.82 3.48 -40.81
CA PRO A 89 -33.84 3.12 -39.83
C PRO A 89 -34.48 4.39 -39.22
N GLN A 90 -35.81 4.42 -39.11
CA GLN A 90 -36.51 5.56 -38.52
C GLN A 90 -36.55 5.44 -37.00
N LYS A 91 -36.16 6.51 -36.29
CA LYS A 91 -36.31 6.55 -34.83
C LYS A 91 -37.74 6.99 -34.47
N HIS A 92 -38.41 6.22 -33.62
CA HIS A 92 -39.74 6.53 -33.12
C HIS A 92 -39.80 6.38 -31.60
N THR A 93 -40.63 7.17 -30.90
CA THR A 93 -40.87 7.04 -29.46
C THR A 93 -42.25 6.45 -29.25
N MET A 94 -42.31 5.21 -28.77
CA MET A 94 -43.56 4.47 -28.59
C MET A 94 -44.45 5.08 -27.50
N ALA A 95 -45.73 4.72 -27.47
CA ALA A 95 -46.72 5.22 -26.50
C ALA A 95 -46.31 5.02 -25.02
N ASN A 96 -45.44 4.06 -24.72
CA ASN A 96 -44.89 3.82 -23.38
C ASN A 96 -43.67 4.72 -23.02
N GLY A 97 -43.28 5.65 -23.90
CA GLY A 97 -42.14 6.55 -23.73
C GLY A 97 -40.76 5.95 -24.08
N GLN A 98 -40.70 4.72 -24.60
CA GLN A 98 -39.44 4.09 -25.02
C GLN A 98 -39.13 4.37 -26.49
N ASP A 99 -37.86 4.68 -26.77
CA ASP A 99 -37.35 4.84 -28.13
C ASP A 99 -37.14 3.48 -28.82
N VAL A 100 -37.56 3.38 -30.07
CA VAL A 100 -37.41 2.19 -30.93
C VAL A 100 -36.94 2.60 -32.34
N TRP A 101 -36.24 1.70 -33.01
CA TRP A 101 -35.83 1.86 -34.41
C TRP A 101 -36.77 1.05 -35.30
N VAL A 102 -37.54 1.74 -36.15
CA VAL A 102 -38.46 1.13 -37.11
C VAL A 102 -37.71 0.74 -38.38
N LEU A 103 -37.75 -0.54 -38.70
CA LEU A 103 -37.20 -1.15 -39.91
C LEU A 103 -38.34 -1.48 -40.88
N MET A 104 -38.33 -0.85 -42.05
CA MET A 104 -39.29 -1.12 -43.13
C MET A 104 -38.76 -2.20 -44.08
N LEU A 105 -39.54 -3.26 -44.29
CA LEU A 105 -39.23 -4.36 -45.20
C LEU A 105 -40.23 -4.44 -46.36
N ASP A 106 -39.74 -4.34 -47.60
CA ASP A 106 -40.53 -4.65 -48.81
C ASP A 106 -40.27 -6.11 -49.23
N THR A 107 -41.33 -6.88 -49.49
CA THR A 107 -41.21 -8.26 -49.97
C THR A 107 -41.50 -8.36 -51.45
N GLU A 108 -40.87 -9.33 -52.10
CA GLU A 108 -41.32 -9.82 -53.40
C GLU A 108 -42.82 -10.18 -53.36
N GLY A 109 -43.51 -9.90 -54.48
CA GLY A 109 -44.94 -10.12 -54.59
C GLY A 109 -45.25 -11.54 -55.03
N MET A 110 -46.14 -12.20 -54.29
CA MET A 110 -46.55 -13.59 -54.56
C MET A 110 -47.35 -13.71 -55.87
N GLY A 111 -47.22 -14.83 -56.57
CA GLY A 111 -48.08 -15.24 -57.69
C GLY A 111 -47.74 -14.66 -59.06
N GLY A 112 -46.56 -14.03 -59.23
CA GLY A 112 -46.06 -13.63 -60.55
C GLY A 112 -45.61 -14.82 -61.40
N LEU A 113 -45.55 -14.64 -62.72
CA LEU A 113 -45.49 -15.71 -63.73
C LEU A 113 -44.31 -16.72 -63.62
N GLU A 114 -43.18 -16.35 -63.01
CA GLU A 114 -41.92 -17.11 -63.09
C GLU A 114 -41.51 -17.88 -61.83
N ALA A 115 -42.06 -17.58 -60.64
CA ALA A 115 -41.61 -18.23 -59.40
C ALA A 115 -42.49 -19.39 -58.96
N SER A 116 -41.90 -20.32 -58.23
CA SER A 116 -42.61 -21.45 -57.64
C SER A 116 -43.45 -21.01 -56.44
N GLN A 117 -44.58 -21.68 -56.23
CA GLN A 117 -45.41 -21.50 -55.03
C GLN A 117 -44.62 -21.76 -53.73
N GLN A 118 -43.59 -22.62 -53.79
CA GLN A 118 -42.70 -22.90 -52.67
C GLN A 118 -41.76 -21.72 -52.38
N TYR A 119 -41.25 -21.04 -53.40
CA TYR A 119 -40.43 -19.83 -53.23
C TYR A 119 -41.24 -18.69 -52.60
N ASP A 120 -42.41 -18.38 -53.17
CA ASP A 120 -43.30 -17.32 -52.66
C ASP A 120 -43.67 -17.59 -51.17
N ALA A 121 -43.91 -18.87 -50.81
CA ALA A 121 -44.13 -19.28 -49.43
C ALA A 121 -42.89 -19.09 -48.52
N ARG A 122 -41.67 -19.41 -48.99
CA ARG A 122 -40.42 -19.19 -48.23
C ARG A 122 -40.24 -17.69 -47.91
N ILE A 123 -40.42 -16.81 -48.90
CA ILE A 123 -40.27 -15.35 -48.74
C ILE A 123 -41.29 -14.78 -47.75
N PHE A 124 -42.58 -15.09 -47.90
CA PHE A 124 -43.60 -14.59 -46.98
C PHE A 124 -43.38 -15.11 -45.56
N SER A 125 -43.01 -16.39 -45.42
CA SER A 125 -42.72 -17.00 -44.12
C SER A 125 -41.60 -16.25 -43.39
N LEU A 126 -40.52 -15.88 -44.09
CA LEU A 126 -39.45 -15.04 -43.54
C LEU A 126 -39.95 -13.67 -43.13
N ALA A 127 -40.66 -12.96 -44.02
CA ALA A 127 -41.20 -11.63 -43.71
C ALA A 127 -42.07 -11.65 -42.44
N THR A 128 -42.94 -12.67 -42.32
CA THR A 128 -43.82 -12.87 -41.15
C THR A 128 -43.05 -13.17 -39.87
N LEU A 129 -42.03 -14.04 -39.93
CA LEU A 129 -41.22 -14.39 -38.77
C LEU A 129 -40.29 -13.26 -38.31
N LEU A 130 -39.82 -12.42 -39.24
CA LEU A 130 -38.94 -11.29 -38.97
C LEU A 130 -39.69 -10.08 -38.40
N CYS A 131 -40.88 -9.77 -38.92
CA CYS A 131 -41.62 -8.57 -38.52
C CYS A 131 -42.24 -8.64 -37.11
N SER A 132 -42.47 -7.47 -36.49
CA SER A 132 -43.40 -7.28 -35.35
C SER A 132 -44.75 -6.73 -35.81
N LYS A 133 -44.83 -6.18 -37.03
CA LYS A 133 -46.08 -5.83 -37.73
C LYS A 133 -46.02 -6.28 -39.19
N LEU A 134 -47.00 -7.07 -39.61
CA LEU A 134 -47.17 -7.52 -41.00
C LEU A 134 -48.31 -6.75 -41.65
N ILE A 135 -47.99 -5.96 -42.67
CA ILE A 135 -48.98 -5.30 -43.52
C ILE A 135 -49.24 -6.20 -44.73
N TYR A 136 -50.46 -6.71 -44.87
CA TYR A 136 -50.87 -7.50 -46.04
C TYR A 136 -51.68 -6.64 -47.01
N ASN A 137 -51.09 -6.35 -48.16
CA ASN A 137 -51.65 -5.45 -49.18
C ASN A 137 -52.28 -6.25 -50.34
N SER A 138 -53.62 -6.24 -50.40
CA SER A 138 -54.44 -6.83 -51.47
C SER A 138 -55.23 -5.76 -52.23
N GLN A 139 -55.85 -6.12 -53.35
CA GLN A 139 -56.67 -5.22 -54.17
C GLN A 139 -58.09 -5.80 -54.30
N GLY A 140 -59.12 -4.95 -54.30
CA GLY A 140 -60.53 -5.35 -54.43
C GLY A 140 -61.22 -5.55 -53.09
N SER A 141 -61.54 -6.80 -52.74
CA SER A 141 -62.24 -7.18 -51.50
C SER A 141 -61.58 -8.39 -50.82
N VAL A 142 -61.94 -8.63 -49.56
CA VAL A 142 -61.48 -9.82 -48.81
C VAL A 142 -62.37 -11.01 -49.21
N ASP A 143 -61.94 -11.76 -50.23
CA ASP A 143 -62.64 -12.94 -50.72
C ASP A 143 -61.97 -14.26 -50.27
N GLU A 144 -62.63 -15.39 -50.56
CA GLU A 144 -62.09 -16.72 -50.22
C GLU A 144 -60.77 -17.02 -50.93
N LYS A 145 -60.50 -16.40 -52.09
CA LYS A 145 -59.24 -16.56 -52.82
C LYS A 145 -58.10 -15.83 -52.11
N ALA A 146 -58.35 -14.63 -51.58
CA ALA A 146 -57.39 -13.88 -50.79
C ALA A 146 -57.07 -14.60 -49.46
N ILE A 147 -58.09 -15.09 -48.76
CA ILE A 147 -57.91 -15.91 -47.54
C ILE A 147 -57.18 -17.22 -47.85
N SER A 148 -57.55 -17.94 -48.92
CA SER A 148 -56.86 -19.16 -49.34
C SER A 148 -55.42 -18.90 -49.79
N GLY A 149 -55.13 -17.71 -50.32
CA GLY A 149 -53.78 -17.25 -50.63
C GLY A 149 -52.86 -17.21 -49.40
N LEU A 150 -53.41 -16.96 -48.21
CA LEU A 150 -52.69 -16.92 -46.93
C LEU A 150 -52.53 -18.31 -46.26
N SER A 151 -53.03 -19.38 -46.88
CA SER A 151 -53.03 -20.75 -46.32
C SER A 151 -51.64 -21.30 -45.96
N PHE A 152 -50.56 -20.81 -46.57
CA PHE A 152 -49.20 -21.25 -46.23
C PHE A 152 -48.75 -20.74 -44.84
N ILE A 153 -49.29 -19.61 -44.34
CA ILE A 153 -49.07 -19.14 -42.95
C ILE A 153 -49.61 -20.19 -41.98
N ALA A 154 -50.74 -20.78 -42.35
CA ALA A 154 -51.39 -21.84 -41.61
C ALA A 154 -50.52 -23.11 -41.54
N ASN A 155 -49.80 -23.46 -42.62
CA ASN A 155 -48.78 -24.51 -42.60
C ASN A 155 -47.61 -24.15 -41.65
N LEU A 156 -47.11 -22.90 -41.69
CA LEU A 156 -46.06 -22.42 -40.79
C LEU A 156 -46.48 -22.57 -39.31
N ALA A 157 -47.68 -22.09 -38.97
CA ALA A 157 -48.28 -22.18 -37.64
C ALA A 157 -48.41 -23.63 -37.17
N LYS A 158 -48.83 -24.54 -38.05
CA LYS A 158 -48.95 -25.98 -37.76
C LYS A 158 -47.59 -26.59 -37.42
N HIS A 159 -46.54 -26.30 -38.19
CA HIS A 159 -45.22 -26.87 -37.93
C HIS A 159 -44.57 -26.31 -36.66
N ILE A 160 -44.74 -25.02 -36.36
CA ILE A 160 -44.30 -24.40 -35.09
C ILE A 160 -45.00 -25.06 -33.89
N LYS A 161 -46.32 -25.32 -33.99
CA LYS A 161 -47.07 -26.03 -32.93
C LYS A 161 -46.60 -27.48 -32.72
N VAL A 162 -46.18 -28.20 -33.76
CA VAL A 162 -45.71 -29.60 -33.63
C VAL A 162 -44.39 -29.71 -32.89
N SER A 163 -43.43 -28.80 -33.12
CA SER A 163 -42.16 -28.80 -32.39
C SER A 163 -42.31 -28.58 -30.88
N ALA A 164 -43.38 -27.91 -30.43
CA ALA A 164 -43.68 -27.78 -29.00
C ALA A 164 -44.15 -29.12 -28.39
N THR A 165 -45.00 -29.86 -29.11
CA THR A 165 -45.56 -31.12 -28.60
C THR A 165 -44.55 -32.27 -28.51
N GLU A 166 -43.49 -32.26 -29.33
CA GLU A 166 -42.42 -33.27 -29.25
C GLU A 166 -41.47 -33.06 -28.05
N GLY A 167 -41.52 -31.88 -27.41
CA GLY A 167 -40.77 -31.56 -26.18
C GLY A 167 -41.44 -32.00 -24.87
N GLY A 168 -42.71 -32.42 -24.91
CA GLY A 168 -43.47 -32.83 -23.71
C GLY A 168 -43.95 -31.67 -22.83
N GLY A 169 -44.09 -30.47 -23.38
CA GLY A 169 -44.49 -29.25 -22.66
C GLY A 169 -45.96 -29.19 -22.24
N ASP A 170 -46.20 -28.67 -21.04
CA ASP A 170 -47.52 -28.26 -20.53
C ASP A 170 -48.06 -27.00 -21.27
N ASP A 171 -49.30 -26.59 -20.99
CA ASP A 171 -49.99 -25.43 -21.61
C ASP A 171 -49.21 -24.10 -21.55
N GLU A 172 -48.20 -23.97 -20.68
CA GLU A 172 -47.32 -22.79 -20.61
C GLU A 172 -46.47 -22.59 -21.87
N ASP A 173 -45.99 -23.66 -22.52
CA ASP A 173 -45.16 -23.54 -23.73
C ASP A 173 -45.95 -22.95 -24.89
N VAL A 174 -47.21 -23.38 -25.06
CA VAL A 174 -48.14 -22.81 -26.06
C VAL A 174 -48.31 -21.31 -25.84
N MET A 175 -48.37 -20.86 -24.57
CA MET A 175 -48.48 -19.45 -24.24
C MET A 175 -47.22 -18.64 -24.59
N GLN A 176 -46.02 -19.20 -24.43
CA GLN A 176 -44.78 -18.54 -24.83
C GLN A 176 -44.71 -18.30 -26.35
N PHE A 177 -45.25 -19.22 -27.16
CA PHE A 177 -45.24 -19.06 -28.63
C PHE A 177 -46.07 -17.87 -29.14
N HIS A 178 -47.09 -17.41 -28.40
CA HIS A 178 -47.86 -16.23 -28.79
C HIS A 178 -47.05 -14.94 -28.78
N SER A 179 -45.91 -14.89 -28.08
CA SER A 179 -45.04 -13.70 -28.02
C SER A 179 -44.20 -13.45 -29.29
N PHE A 180 -44.19 -14.40 -30.24
CA PHE A 180 -43.36 -14.30 -31.45
C PHE A 180 -44.09 -13.73 -32.68
N PHE A 181 -45.42 -13.85 -32.71
CA PHE A 181 -46.22 -13.52 -33.89
C PHE A 181 -46.43 -12.01 -34.02
N PRO A 182 -46.36 -11.47 -35.24
CA PRO A 182 -46.56 -10.04 -35.47
C PRO A 182 -48.04 -9.66 -35.34
N SER A 183 -48.27 -8.40 -35.02
CA SER A 183 -49.54 -7.72 -35.30
C SER A 183 -49.83 -7.73 -36.80
N PHE A 184 -51.09 -7.81 -37.22
CA PHE A 184 -51.48 -7.96 -38.63
C PHE A 184 -52.38 -6.80 -39.09
N LEU A 185 -52.03 -6.15 -40.20
CA LEU A 185 -52.85 -5.11 -40.81
C LEU A 185 -53.19 -5.49 -42.24
N TRP A 186 -54.47 -5.77 -42.51
CA TRP A 186 -54.95 -6.00 -43.88
C TRP A 186 -55.25 -4.66 -44.55
N VAL A 187 -54.46 -4.27 -45.55
CA VAL A 187 -54.72 -3.09 -46.38
C VAL A 187 -55.40 -3.53 -47.67
N VAL A 188 -56.67 -3.17 -47.82
CA VAL A 188 -57.51 -3.53 -48.97
C VAL A 188 -57.58 -2.34 -49.92
N ARG A 189 -56.74 -2.36 -50.96
CA ARG A 189 -56.63 -1.32 -52.00
C ARG A 189 -57.79 -1.35 -52.96
N ASP A 190 -58.10 -0.19 -53.51
CA ASP A 190 -59.13 0.03 -54.54
C ASP A 190 -60.50 -0.53 -54.13
N PHE A 191 -60.85 -0.39 -52.85
CA PHE A 191 -62.11 -0.88 -52.30
C PHE A 191 -63.30 -0.13 -52.92
N THR A 192 -64.30 -0.87 -53.39
CA THR A 192 -65.48 -0.32 -54.09
C THR A 192 -66.82 -0.74 -53.48
N LEU A 193 -66.81 -1.41 -52.32
CA LEU A 193 -68.01 -1.83 -51.61
C LEU A 193 -68.37 -0.78 -50.54
N GLU A 194 -69.63 -0.74 -50.14
CA GLU A 194 -70.06 0.02 -48.97
C GLU A 194 -69.84 -0.84 -47.72
N LEU A 195 -69.27 -0.25 -46.66
CA LEU A 195 -69.10 -0.90 -45.36
C LEU A 195 -70.41 -0.80 -44.57
N VAL A 196 -71.41 -1.56 -45.02
CA VAL A 196 -72.70 -1.74 -44.35
C VAL A 196 -73.00 -3.24 -44.15
N ASP A 197 -73.92 -3.55 -43.25
CA ASP A 197 -74.39 -4.91 -43.03
C ASP A 197 -75.71 -5.26 -43.73
N GLU A 198 -76.28 -6.43 -43.41
CA GLU A 198 -77.51 -6.94 -44.05
C GLU A 198 -78.75 -6.08 -43.70
N ASP A 199 -78.73 -5.38 -42.57
CA ASP A 199 -79.78 -4.45 -42.15
C ASP A 199 -79.54 -3.02 -42.69
N GLY A 200 -78.35 -2.76 -43.24
CA GLY A 200 -77.93 -1.49 -43.81
C GLY A 200 -77.21 -0.56 -42.83
N ASP A 201 -76.89 -1.04 -41.62
CA ASP A 201 -76.16 -0.27 -40.63
C ASP A 201 -74.65 -0.23 -40.97
N PRO A 202 -73.96 0.90 -40.73
CA PRO A 202 -72.55 1.05 -41.05
C PRO A 202 -71.66 0.20 -40.14
N ILE A 203 -70.69 -0.50 -40.73
CA ILE A 203 -69.70 -1.33 -40.02
C ILE A 203 -68.29 -0.78 -40.18
N SER A 204 -67.39 -1.11 -39.24
CA SER A 204 -65.97 -0.78 -39.43
C SER A 204 -65.29 -1.74 -40.43
N SER A 205 -64.15 -1.33 -40.98
CA SER A 205 -63.31 -2.22 -41.80
C SER A 205 -62.76 -3.40 -40.97
N SER A 206 -62.55 -3.21 -39.67
CA SER A 206 -62.19 -4.26 -38.70
C SER A 206 -63.32 -5.29 -38.53
N ASP A 207 -64.58 -4.84 -38.37
CA ASP A 207 -65.75 -5.74 -38.33
C ASP A 207 -65.90 -6.54 -39.64
N TYR A 208 -65.64 -5.90 -40.78
CA TYR A 208 -65.64 -6.56 -42.08
C TYR A 208 -64.60 -7.70 -42.15
N LEU A 209 -63.40 -7.50 -41.60
CA LEU A 209 -62.38 -8.57 -41.51
C LEU A 209 -62.83 -9.70 -40.56
N GLU A 210 -63.37 -9.39 -39.39
CA GLU A 210 -63.86 -10.41 -38.46
C GLU A 210 -65.00 -11.25 -39.07
N ARG A 211 -65.91 -10.61 -39.81
CA ARG A 211 -66.96 -11.30 -40.58
C ARG A 211 -66.38 -12.18 -41.70
N ALA A 212 -65.32 -11.74 -42.39
CA ALA A 212 -64.65 -12.56 -43.41
C ALA A 212 -63.91 -13.78 -42.80
N LEU A 213 -63.38 -13.64 -41.58
CA LEU A 213 -62.72 -14.69 -40.79
C LEU A 213 -63.68 -15.52 -39.92
N ALA A 214 -64.99 -15.26 -39.97
CA ALA A 214 -66.00 -16.05 -39.28
C ALA A 214 -66.08 -17.49 -39.83
N ASP A 215 -66.41 -18.45 -38.97
CA ASP A 215 -66.51 -19.85 -39.34
C ASP A 215 -67.70 -20.10 -40.28
N GLN A 216 -67.44 -20.67 -41.46
CA GLN A 216 -68.49 -21.08 -42.39
C GLN A 216 -69.20 -22.36 -41.91
N PRO A 217 -70.42 -22.68 -42.40
CA PRO A 217 -71.11 -23.92 -42.06
C PRO A 217 -70.23 -25.16 -42.28
N ARG A 218 -70.18 -26.06 -41.28
CA ARG A 218 -69.31 -27.24 -41.25
C ARG A 218 -69.71 -28.30 -42.29
N THR A 219 -69.35 -28.05 -43.54
CA THR A 219 -69.43 -28.98 -44.67
C THR A 219 -68.04 -29.50 -45.04
N PRO A 220 -67.91 -30.67 -45.71
CA PRO A 220 -66.60 -31.18 -46.13
C PRO A 220 -65.78 -30.19 -46.97
N ALA A 221 -66.44 -29.37 -47.79
CA ALA A 221 -65.79 -28.33 -48.60
C ALA A 221 -65.29 -27.13 -47.76
N ASN A 222 -65.95 -26.82 -46.65
CA ASN A 222 -65.60 -25.70 -45.78
C ASN A 222 -64.67 -26.09 -44.62
N MET A 223 -64.41 -27.38 -44.38
CA MET A 223 -63.53 -27.83 -43.30
C MET A 223 -62.13 -27.21 -43.39
N GLU A 224 -61.50 -27.23 -44.56
CA GLU A 224 -60.16 -26.63 -44.74
C GLU A 224 -60.20 -25.09 -44.74
N ARG A 225 -61.28 -24.49 -45.25
CA ARG A 225 -61.53 -23.03 -45.20
C ARG A 225 -61.64 -22.50 -43.78
N ASN A 226 -62.35 -23.23 -42.91
CA ASN A 226 -62.45 -22.91 -41.49
C ASN A 226 -61.13 -23.18 -40.77
N ARG A 227 -60.38 -24.20 -41.18
CA ARG A 227 -59.06 -24.50 -40.65
C ARG A 227 -58.07 -23.35 -40.89
N ILE A 228 -58.05 -22.77 -42.09
CA ILE A 228 -57.23 -21.59 -42.41
C ILE A 228 -57.66 -20.39 -41.55
N ARG A 229 -58.97 -20.11 -41.46
CA ARG A 229 -59.51 -19.02 -40.62
C ARG A 229 -59.16 -19.17 -39.15
N ALA A 230 -59.31 -20.36 -38.58
CA ALA A 230 -58.95 -20.65 -37.20
C ALA A 230 -57.44 -20.44 -36.97
N MET A 231 -56.59 -20.90 -37.88
CA MET A 231 -55.14 -20.67 -37.79
C MET A 231 -54.76 -19.19 -37.96
N MET A 232 -55.46 -18.42 -38.80
CA MET A 232 -55.26 -16.96 -38.88
C MET A 232 -55.63 -16.25 -37.58
N LYS A 233 -56.78 -16.60 -36.97
CA LYS A 233 -57.23 -16.03 -35.67
C LYS A 233 -56.29 -16.42 -34.51
N ASP A 234 -55.74 -17.64 -34.53
CA ASP A 234 -54.75 -18.12 -33.56
C ASP A 234 -53.39 -17.40 -33.69
N PHE A 235 -52.93 -17.20 -34.92
CA PHE A 235 -51.59 -16.68 -35.23
C PHE A 235 -51.56 -15.15 -35.15
N PHE A 236 -52.55 -14.48 -35.73
CA PHE A 236 -52.72 -13.02 -35.68
C PHE A 236 -53.80 -12.65 -34.67
N ARG A 237 -53.41 -12.64 -33.39
CA ARG A 237 -54.30 -12.25 -32.29
C ARG A 237 -54.66 -10.78 -32.35
N ASP A 238 -53.63 -9.94 -32.49
CA ASP A 238 -53.76 -8.53 -32.84
C ASP A 238 -53.84 -8.44 -34.37
N ARG A 239 -55.02 -8.08 -34.87
CA ARG A 239 -55.32 -7.98 -36.29
C ARG A 239 -56.31 -6.86 -36.55
N ASP A 240 -56.08 -6.11 -37.62
CA ASP A 240 -56.93 -5.00 -38.04
C ASP A 240 -56.99 -4.93 -39.58
N CYS A 241 -57.89 -4.09 -40.09
CA CYS A 241 -58.19 -3.96 -41.51
C CYS A 241 -58.50 -2.51 -41.87
N VAL A 242 -57.91 -2.02 -42.95
CA VAL A 242 -58.21 -0.70 -43.53
C VAL A 242 -58.52 -0.85 -45.01
N THR A 243 -59.61 -0.22 -45.44
CA THR A 243 -60.00 -0.13 -46.85
C THR A 243 -59.53 1.19 -47.44
N LEU A 244 -58.81 1.15 -48.55
CA LEU A 244 -58.33 2.32 -49.27
C LEU A 244 -59.06 2.46 -50.60
N VAL A 245 -59.52 3.67 -50.92
CA VAL A 245 -60.05 3.97 -52.26
C VAL A 245 -58.93 3.96 -53.30
N ARG A 246 -59.27 4.03 -54.60
CA ARG A 246 -58.24 4.28 -55.64
C ARG A 246 -57.55 5.64 -55.39
N PRO A 247 -56.21 5.73 -55.51
CA PRO A 247 -55.47 6.97 -55.25
C PRO A 247 -55.75 8.07 -56.28
N VAL A 248 -56.00 7.69 -57.55
CA VAL A 248 -56.37 8.61 -58.65
C VAL A 248 -57.43 7.95 -59.55
N HIS A 249 -58.16 8.78 -60.31
CA HIS A 249 -59.16 8.30 -61.29
C HIS A 249 -58.60 8.12 -62.70
N ASP A 250 -57.51 8.81 -63.04
CA ASP A 250 -56.90 8.78 -64.37
C ASP A 250 -55.90 7.62 -64.47
N GLU A 251 -56.08 6.75 -65.47
CA GLU A 251 -55.28 5.53 -65.65
C GLU A 251 -53.81 5.84 -66.01
N THR A 252 -53.53 6.93 -66.72
CA THR A 252 -52.17 7.34 -67.07
C THR A 252 -51.43 7.89 -65.85
N LYS A 253 -52.15 8.62 -64.98
CA LYS A 253 -51.66 9.02 -63.66
C LYS A 253 -51.45 7.81 -62.75
N LEU A 254 -52.34 6.81 -62.79
CA LEU A 254 -52.25 5.60 -61.95
C LEU A 254 -51.00 4.77 -62.27
N GLN A 255 -50.62 4.67 -63.55
CA GLN A 255 -49.38 4.02 -63.99
C GLN A 255 -48.09 4.72 -63.51
N GLN A 256 -48.20 5.97 -63.08
CA GLN A 256 -47.09 6.80 -62.59
C GLN A 256 -47.35 7.32 -61.17
N VAL A 257 -48.20 6.64 -60.39
CA VAL A 257 -48.69 7.13 -59.10
C VAL A 257 -47.57 7.39 -58.08
N ASP A 258 -46.42 6.71 -58.23
CA ASP A 258 -45.23 6.90 -57.40
C ASP A 258 -44.50 8.23 -57.68
N ALA A 259 -44.68 8.79 -58.88
CA ALA A 259 -44.12 10.09 -59.25
C ALA A 259 -45.05 11.27 -58.92
N LEU A 260 -46.26 11.00 -58.44
CA LEU A 260 -47.21 12.02 -58.04
C LEU A 260 -46.98 12.43 -56.57
N PRO A 261 -46.99 13.74 -56.25
CA PRO A 261 -47.07 14.20 -54.87
C PRO A 261 -48.32 13.66 -54.17
N ILE A 262 -48.24 13.44 -52.85
CA ILE A 262 -49.37 12.91 -52.05
C ILE A 262 -50.57 13.88 -52.14
N GLU A 263 -50.29 15.17 -52.27
CA GLU A 263 -51.24 16.26 -52.42
C GLU A 263 -52.05 16.21 -53.73
N GLU A 264 -51.53 15.54 -54.78
CA GLU A 264 -52.24 15.29 -56.04
C GLU A 264 -53.13 14.03 -56.00
N LEU A 265 -53.00 13.20 -54.97
CA LEU A 265 -53.86 12.03 -54.77
C LEU A 265 -55.24 12.48 -54.28
N ARG A 266 -56.23 11.61 -54.37
CA ARG A 266 -57.60 11.91 -53.92
C ARG A 266 -57.66 12.25 -52.42
N PRO A 267 -58.42 13.27 -51.98
CA PRO A 267 -58.49 13.66 -50.57
C PRO A 267 -58.89 12.53 -49.63
N GLU A 268 -59.80 11.64 -50.06
CA GLU A 268 -60.21 10.48 -49.26
C GLU A 268 -59.06 9.48 -49.12
N PHE A 269 -58.25 9.30 -50.17
CA PHE A 269 -57.05 8.47 -50.11
C PHE A 269 -55.97 9.08 -49.20
N GLN A 270 -55.79 10.40 -49.24
CA GLN A 270 -54.84 11.10 -48.36
C GLN A 270 -55.20 10.92 -46.88
N GLN A 271 -56.49 11.07 -46.53
CA GLN A 271 -56.97 10.82 -45.16
C GLN A 271 -56.74 9.35 -44.76
N GLN A 272 -57.21 8.41 -45.56
CA GLN A 272 -57.08 6.97 -45.25
C GLN A 272 -55.61 6.52 -45.16
N LEU A 273 -54.70 7.11 -45.94
CA LEU A 273 -53.27 6.90 -45.84
C LEU A 273 -52.69 7.43 -44.52
N SER A 274 -53.18 8.59 -44.05
CA SER A 274 -52.85 9.11 -42.72
C SER A 274 -53.33 8.15 -41.61
N ASP A 275 -54.54 7.61 -41.74
CA ASP A 275 -55.11 6.66 -40.78
C ASP A 275 -54.28 5.36 -40.73
N VAL A 276 -53.87 4.81 -41.89
CA VAL A 276 -52.93 3.67 -41.96
C VAL A 276 -51.59 4.00 -41.29
N LYS A 277 -51.07 5.22 -41.49
CA LYS A 277 -49.81 5.65 -40.89
C LYS A 277 -49.93 5.74 -39.36
N GLU A 278 -51.04 6.26 -38.84
CA GLU A 278 -51.33 6.30 -37.41
C GLU A 278 -51.44 4.89 -36.81
N ILE A 279 -52.08 3.93 -37.51
CA ILE A 279 -52.12 2.53 -37.07
C ILE A 279 -50.72 1.89 -37.08
N VAL A 280 -49.91 2.15 -38.11
CA VAL A 280 -48.57 1.55 -38.28
C VAL A 280 -47.57 2.05 -37.24
N TYR A 281 -47.55 3.35 -36.93
CA TYR A 281 -46.58 3.97 -36.02
C TYR A 281 -47.13 4.28 -34.61
N GLY A 282 -48.44 4.25 -34.40
CA GLY A 282 -49.09 4.57 -33.12
C GLY A 282 -49.05 3.44 -32.10
N GLU A 283 -50.10 3.31 -31.28
CA GLU A 283 -50.11 2.41 -30.10
C GLU A 283 -49.83 0.93 -30.43
N SER A 284 -50.19 0.48 -31.63
CA SER A 284 -49.94 -0.90 -32.07
C SER A 284 -48.49 -1.18 -32.51
N LEU A 285 -47.61 -0.17 -32.57
CA LEU A 285 -46.19 -0.36 -32.87
C LEU A 285 -45.48 -0.97 -31.64
N GLN A 286 -44.95 -2.19 -31.83
CA GLN A 286 -44.26 -2.94 -30.78
C GLN A 286 -42.86 -3.37 -31.27
N PRO A 287 -41.86 -3.44 -30.37
CA PRO A 287 -40.54 -3.97 -30.70
C PRO A 287 -40.65 -5.45 -31.07
N LYS A 288 -39.73 -5.97 -31.89
CA LYS A 288 -39.67 -7.40 -32.15
C LYS A 288 -39.25 -8.12 -30.88
N MET A 289 -40.10 -9.03 -30.41
CA MET A 289 -39.88 -9.81 -29.19
C MET A 289 -39.41 -11.23 -29.51
N LEU A 290 -38.57 -11.78 -28.64
CA LEU A 290 -38.14 -13.18 -28.67
C LEU A 290 -37.92 -13.63 -27.20
N GLN A 291 -38.69 -14.64 -26.75
CA GLN A 291 -38.74 -15.10 -25.36
C GLN A 291 -38.92 -13.96 -24.35
N GLY A 292 -39.90 -13.08 -24.61
CA GLY A 292 -40.22 -11.96 -23.73
C GLY A 292 -39.17 -10.84 -23.67
N LYS A 293 -38.11 -10.86 -24.50
CA LYS A 293 -37.14 -9.78 -24.60
C LYS A 293 -37.20 -9.04 -25.95
N PRO A 294 -37.10 -7.70 -25.97
CA PRO A 294 -37.00 -6.93 -27.21
C PRO A 294 -35.63 -7.12 -27.86
N LEU A 295 -35.62 -7.34 -29.17
CA LEU A 295 -34.39 -7.48 -29.95
C LEU A 295 -33.74 -6.12 -30.21
N ASN A 296 -32.41 -6.05 -30.11
CA ASN A 296 -31.62 -4.99 -30.75
C ASN A 296 -31.26 -5.39 -32.20
N GLY A 297 -30.62 -4.49 -32.97
CA GLY A 297 -30.28 -4.78 -34.36
C GLY A 297 -29.28 -5.92 -34.55
N SER A 298 -28.34 -6.10 -33.63
CA SER A 298 -27.39 -7.22 -33.64
C SER A 298 -28.09 -8.57 -33.43
N MET A 299 -29.02 -8.64 -32.46
CA MET A 299 -29.84 -9.82 -32.19
C MET A 299 -30.76 -10.14 -33.38
N PHE A 300 -31.37 -9.11 -33.98
CA PHE A 300 -32.21 -9.26 -35.17
C PHE A 300 -31.42 -9.76 -36.39
N ALA A 301 -30.20 -9.25 -36.61
CA ALA A 301 -29.32 -9.74 -37.67
C ALA A 301 -28.93 -11.22 -37.48
N GLY A 302 -28.67 -11.64 -36.23
CA GLY A 302 -28.42 -13.05 -35.92
C GLY A 302 -29.65 -13.94 -36.11
N LEU A 303 -30.84 -13.47 -35.74
CA LEU A 303 -32.11 -14.16 -35.97
C LEU A 303 -32.39 -14.36 -37.46
N LEU A 304 -32.18 -13.32 -38.27
CA LEU A 304 -32.28 -13.34 -39.72
C LEU A 304 -31.40 -14.43 -40.35
N GLN A 305 -30.12 -14.48 -39.95
CA GLN A 305 -29.18 -15.49 -40.44
C GLN A 305 -29.63 -16.91 -40.07
N ALA A 306 -30.11 -17.12 -38.84
CA ALA A 306 -30.60 -18.42 -38.39
C ALA A 306 -31.90 -18.88 -39.10
N TYR A 307 -32.85 -17.98 -39.32
CA TYR A 307 -34.09 -18.29 -40.04
C TYR A 307 -33.85 -18.65 -41.51
N VAL A 308 -32.96 -17.93 -42.21
CA VAL A 308 -32.59 -18.24 -43.60
C VAL A 308 -31.87 -19.59 -43.68
N ALA A 309 -30.94 -19.88 -42.77
CA ALA A 309 -30.25 -21.17 -42.70
C ALA A 309 -31.23 -22.34 -42.48
N ALA A 310 -32.21 -22.18 -41.57
CA ALA A 310 -33.23 -23.19 -41.31
C ALA A 310 -34.08 -23.49 -42.56
N ILE A 311 -34.56 -22.45 -43.26
CA ILE A 311 -35.39 -22.61 -44.46
C ILE A 311 -34.61 -23.25 -45.63
N ASN A 312 -33.34 -22.87 -45.83
CA ASN A 312 -32.50 -23.47 -46.85
C ASN A 312 -32.23 -24.96 -46.60
N SER A 313 -32.19 -25.39 -45.33
CA SER A 313 -32.04 -26.82 -44.97
C SER A 313 -33.31 -27.66 -45.19
N GLY A 314 -34.40 -27.05 -45.66
CA GLY A 314 -35.73 -27.68 -45.74
C GLY A 314 -36.42 -27.83 -44.37
N GLY A 315 -35.79 -27.36 -43.30
CA GLY A 315 -36.36 -27.29 -41.96
C GLY A 315 -37.36 -26.14 -41.83
N VAL A 316 -38.28 -26.29 -40.88
CA VAL A 316 -39.06 -25.17 -40.36
C VAL A 316 -38.17 -24.41 -39.37
N PRO A 317 -38.16 -23.07 -39.34
CA PRO A 317 -37.38 -22.31 -38.36
C PRO A 317 -37.73 -22.69 -36.92
N VAL A 318 -36.89 -23.53 -36.30
CA VAL A 318 -36.98 -23.87 -34.89
C VAL A 318 -36.42 -22.68 -34.10
N ILE A 319 -37.34 -21.89 -33.55
CA ILE A 319 -37.05 -20.58 -32.96
C ILE A 319 -36.04 -20.67 -31.80
N THR A 320 -36.02 -21.79 -31.07
CA THR A 320 -35.15 -22.00 -29.89
C THR A 320 -33.67 -22.10 -30.24
N SER A 321 -33.27 -22.92 -31.23
CA SER A 321 -31.86 -23.09 -31.59
C SER A 321 -31.25 -21.83 -32.23
N ALA A 322 -32.06 -21.10 -33.00
CA ALA A 322 -31.72 -19.77 -33.49
C ALA A 322 -31.40 -18.81 -32.33
N TRP A 323 -32.26 -18.81 -31.30
CA TRP A 323 -32.14 -17.95 -30.13
C TRP A 323 -30.93 -18.29 -29.25
N GLU A 324 -30.65 -19.57 -29.00
CA GLU A 324 -29.46 -20.02 -28.25
C GLU A 324 -28.16 -19.50 -28.90
N GLY A 325 -28.04 -19.61 -30.23
CA GLY A 325 -26.88 -19.11 -30.96
C GLY A 325 -26.70 -17.60 -30.85
N VAL A 326 -27.80 -16.84 -30.99
CA VAL A 326 -27.81 -15.37 -30.88
C VAL A 326 -27.46 -14.91 -29.46
N THR A 327 -28.13 -15.46 -28.44
CA THR A 327 -27.92 -15.09 -27.04
C THR A 327 -26.50 -15.43 -26.55
N ALA A 328 -25.95 -16.57 -26.95
CA ALA A 328 -24.56 -16.91 -26.68
C ALA A 328 -23.56 -15.99 -27.39
N SER A 329 -23.91 -15.43 -28.56
CA SER A 329 -23.08 -14.45 -29.28
C SER A 329 -23.09 -13.09 -28.59
N GLU A 330 -24.26 -12.57 -28.22
CA GLU A 330 -24.39 -11.29 -27.53
C GLU A 330 -23.77 -11.33 -26.13
N CYS A 331 -23.94 -12.43 -25.38
CA CYS A 331 -23.25 -12.59 -24.09
C CYS A 331 -21.71 -12.57 -24.24
N ARG A 332 -21.15 -13.10 -25.32
CA ARG A 332 -19.70 -13.01 -25.59
C ARG A 332 -19.25 -11.58 -25.91
N LYS A 333 -20.07 -10.79 -26.61
CA LYS A 333 -19.81 -9.35 -26.83
C LYS A 333 -19.88 -8.56 -25.52
N ALA A 334 -20.94 -8.77 -24.74
CA ALA A 334 -21.12 -8.17 -23.42
C ALA A 334 -19.94 -8.50 -22.48
N MET A 335 -19.50 -9.76 -22.46
CA MET A 335 -18.33 -10.22 -21.69
C MET A 335 -17.05 -9.48 -22.12
N SER A 336 -16.78 -9.33 -23.42
CA SER A 336 -15.59 -8.59 -23.85
C SER A 336 -15.68 -7.11 -23.50
N SER A 337 -16.84 -6.47 -23.74
CA SER A 337 -17.06 -5.06 -23.41
C SER A 337 -16.90 -4.78 -21.92
N ALA A 338 -17.43 -5.64 -21.05
CA ALA A 338 -17.25 -5.55 -19.60
C ALA A 338 -15.78 -5.74 -19.17
N ALA A 339 -15.06 -6.72 -19.75
CA ALA A 339 -13.65 -6.93 -19.45
C ALA A 339 -12.77 -5.76 -19.93
N ASP A 340 -13.07 -5.18 -21.09
CA ASP A 340 -12.35 -4.01 -21.62
C ASP A 340 -12.69 -2.73 -20.83
N SER A 341 -13.90 -2.62 -20.29
CA SER A 341 -14.32 -1.58 -19.34
C SER A 341 -13.54 -1.69 -18.03
N PHE A 342 -13.51 -2.89 -17.43
CA PHE A 342 -12.73 -3.18 -16.22
C PHE A 342 -11.25 -2.82 -16.36
N LYS A 343 -10.60 -3.24 -17.45
CA LYS A 343 -9.21 -2.89 -17.75
C LYS A 343 -8.98 -1.37 -17.84
N LYS A 344 -9.92 -0.61 -18.40
CA LYS A 344 -9.83 0.87 -18.45
C LYS A 344 -9.96 1.49 -17.06
N SER A 345 -10.88 1.01 -16.22
CA SER A 345 -11.02 1.47 -14.83
C SER A 345 -9.74 1.21 -14.03
N LEU A 346 -9.15 0.01 -14.14
CA LEU A 346 -7.86 -0.30 -13.49
C LEU A 346 -6.70 0.55 -14.04
N ALA A 347 -6.66 0.82 -15.34
CA ALA A 347 -5.63 1.66 -15.96
C ALA A 347 -5.75 3.16 -15.63
N ALA A 348 -6.89 3.59 -15.09
CA ALA A 348 -7.15 4.97 -14.66
C ALA A 348 -6.76 5.26 -13.20
N LEU A 349 -6.32 4.25 -12.43
CA LEU A 349 -5.92 4.40 -11.04
C LEU A 349 -4.57 5.12 -10.90
N ASP A 350 -4.50 6.11 -9.99
CA ASP A 350 -3.28 6.84 -9.63
C ASP A 350 -2.41 5.98 -8.68
N LEU A 351 -1.66 5.04 -9.26
CA LEU A 351 -0.76 4.16 -8.51
C LEU A 351 0.52 4.92 -8.08
N PRO A 352 1.09 4.64 -6.89
CA PRO A 352 0.68 3.61 -5.95
C PRO A 352 -0.39 4.06 -4.92
N LEU A 353 -1.34 3.15 -4.67
CA LEU A 353 -2.40 3.25 -3.66
C LEU A 353 -2.08 2.36 -2.45
N ASP A 354 -2.51 2.79 -1.25
CA ASP A 354 -2.47 1.97 -0.03
C ASP A 354 -3.36 0.71 -0.19
N ASP A 355 -3.07 -0.37 0.55
CA ASP A 355 -3.67 -1.68 0.28
C ASP A 355 -5.21 -1.70 0.47
N GLU A 356 -5.74 -0.89 1.40
CA GLU A 356 -7.19 -0.74 1.62
C GLU A 356 -7.85 -0.04 0.42
N ASP A 357 -7.31 1.11 0.00
CA ASP A 357 -7.78 1.88 -1.16
C ASP A 357 -7.73 1.05 -2.46
N LEU A 358 -6.66 0.26 -2.66
CA LEU A 358 -6.51 -0.58 -3.84
C LEU A 358 -7.57 -1.70 -3.88
N VAL A 359 -7.86 -2.33 -2.73
CA VAL A 359 -8.88 -3.38 -2.64
C VAL A 359 -10.28 -2.80 -2.90
N GLU A 360 -10.57 -1.60 -2.37
CA GLU A 360 -11.84 -0.92 -2.62
C GLU A 360 -11.99 -0.53 -4.10
N ALA A 361 -10.98 0.09 -4.71
CA ALA A 361 -11.00 0.49 -6.11
C ALA A 361 -11.12 -0.71 -7.09
N ILE A 362 -10.42 -1.81 -6.81
CA ILE A 362 -10.54 -3.04 -7.61
C ILE A 362 -11.95 -3.66 -7.46
N LYS A 363 -12.51 -3.62 -6.25
CA LYS A 363 -13.86 -4.13 -5.98
C LYS A 363 -14.93 -3.30 -6.69
N GLU A 364 -14.85 -1.97 -6.63
CA GLU A 364 -15.79 -1.09 -7.32
C GLU A 364 -15.76 -1.35 -8.85
N ALA A 365 -14.56 -1.48 -9.43
CA ALA A 365 -14.40 -1.81 -10.83
C ALA A 365 -14.98 -3.21 -11.18
N ASP A 366 -14.85 -4.22 -10.30
CA ASP A 366 -15.43 -5.57 -10.51
C ASP A 366 -16.96 -5.50 -10.51
N GLU A 367 -17.54 -4.80 -9.53
CA GLU A 367 -18.99 -4.61 -9.40
C GLU A 367 -19.58 -3.84 -10.59
N GLN A 368 -18.92 -2.76 -11.04
CA GLN A 368 -19.32 -2.00 -12.24
C GLN A 368 -19.28 -2.86 -13.51
N ALA A 369 -18.19 -3.61 -13.74
CA ALA A 369 -18.05 -4.45 -14.93
C ALA A 369 -19.07 -5.61 -14.96
N VAL A 370 -19.33 -6.24 -13.81
CA VAL A 370 -20.34 -7.30 -13.71
C VAL A 370 -21.76 -6.74 -13.85
N ALA A 371 -22.05 -5.55 -13.32
CA ALA A 371 -23.33 -4.87 -13.53
C ALA A 371 -23.56 -4.55 -15.02
N GLN A 372 -22.54 -4.01 -15.70
CA GLN A 372 -22.57 -3.77 -17.15
C GLN A 372 -22.83 -5.06 -17.93
N TYR A 373 -22.15 -6.16 -17.57
CA TYR A 373 -22.40 -7.47 -18.19
C TYR A 373 -23.84 -7.94 -17.98
N ARG A 374 -24.33 -7.95 -16.73
CA ARG A 374 -25.68 -8.44 -16.39
C ARG A 374 -26.80 -7.63 -17.05
N ALA A 375 -26.59 -6.34 -17.28
CA ALA A 375 -27.54 -5.49 -18.01
C ALA A 375 -27.69 -5.89 -19.49
N ALA A 376 -26.63 -6.43 -20.10
CA ALA A 376 -26.60 -6.82 -21.52
C ALA A 376 -26.74 -8.34 -21.76
N ALA A 377 -26.53 -9.19 -20.74
CA ALA A 377 -26.54 -10.64 -20.88
C ALA A 377 -27.97 -11.23 -20.99
N ILE A 378 -28.14 -12.23 -21.84
CA ILE A 378 -29.44 -12.82 -22.19
C ILE A 378 -29.31 -14.34 -22.36
N GLY A 379 -30.35 -15.08 -21.96
CA GLY A 379 -30.46 -16.54 -22.15
C GLY A 379 -29.59 -17.35 -21.20
N ASP A 380 -29.68 -18.67 -21.29
CA ASP A 380 -29.09 -19.60 -20.32
C ASP A 380 -27.55 -19.57 -20.27
N SER A 381 -26.92 -19.10 -21.36
CA SER A 381 -25.47 -18.88 -21.44
C SER A 381 -24.97 -17.74 -20.55
N ALA A 382 -25.85 -16.83 -20.11
CA ALA A 382 -25.48 -15.66 -19.33
C ALA A 382 -24.75 -16.02 -18.02
N SER A 383 -25.24 -17.05 -17.30
CA SER A 383 -24.66 -17.50 -16.03
C SER A 383 -23.25 -18.09 -16.20
N LYS A 384 -23.05 -18.91 -17.23
CA LYS A 384 -21.76 -19.55 -17.56
C LYS A 384 -20.72 -18.49 -17.96
N LEU A 385 -21.11 -17.55 -18.82
CA LEU A 385 -20.22 -16.50 -19.30
C LEU A 385 -19.93 -15.41 -18.23
N GLU A 386 -20.76 -15.25 -17.19
CA GLU A 386 -20.38 -14.44 -16.02
C GLU A 386 -19.21 -15.06 -15.24
N VAL A 387 -19.19 -16.40 -15.10
CA VAL A 387 -18.08 -17.10 -14.44
C VAL A 387 -16.79 -16.94 -15.24
N ASP A 388 -16.86 -17.06 -16.57
CA ASP A 388 -15.72 -16.82 -17.45
C ASP A 388 -15.26 -15.35 -17.44
N LEU A 389 -16.19 -14.38 -17.34
CA LEU A 389 -15.88 -12.96 -17.18
C LEU A 389 -15.07 -12.72 -15.90
N ARG A 390 -15.57 -13.18 -14.76
CA ARG A 390 -14.89 -13.04 -13.45
C ARG A 390 -13.51 -13.68 -13.47
N LYS A 391 -13.37 -14.86 -14.09
CA LYS A 391 -12.09 -15.54 -14.27
C LYS A 391 -11.11 -14.72 -15.12
N ARG A 392 -11.57 -14.10 -16.21
CA ARG A 392 -10.73 -13.24 -17.07
C ARG A 392 -10.29 -11.96 -16.35
N MET A 393 -11.15 -11.39 -15.51
CA MET A 393 -10.84 -10.20 -14.70
C MET A 393 -9.83 -10.51 -13.58
N GLU A 394 -9.77 -11.75 -13.08
CA GLU A 394 -8.85 -12.13 -12.00
C GLU A 394 -7.36 -11.99 -12.39
N ASP A 395 -7.02 -12.31 -13.63
CA ASP A 395 -5.67 -12.09 -14.17
C ASP A 395 -5.30 -10.59 -14.20
N ASP A 396 -6.27 -9.74 -14.53
CA ASP A 396 -6.11 -8.28 -14.56
C ASP A 396 -5.99 -7.68 -13.15
N LYS A 397 -6.74 -8.20 -12.17
CA LYS A 397 -6.58 -7.84 -10.73
C LYS A 397 -5.18 -8.17 -10.24
N ALA A 398 -4.71 -9.39 -10.52
CA ALA A 398 -3.37 -9.84 -10.15
C ALA A 398 -2.28 -9.03 -10.86
N ALA A 399 -2.50 -8.57 -12.10
CA ALA A 399 -1.61 -7.64 -12.79
C ALA A 399 -1.59 -6.26 -12.12
N CYS A 400 -2.75 -5.70 -11.77
CA CYS A 400 -2.87 -4.40 -11.09
C CYS A 400 -2.18 -4.40 -9.73
N ALA A 401 -2.42 -5.43 -8.90
CA ALA A 401 -1.78 -5.56 -7.58
C ALA A 401 -0.24 -5.66 -7.68
N ARG A 402 0.28 -6.42 -8.65
CA ARG A 402 1.74 -6.48 -8.90
C ARG A 402 2.31 -5.14 -9.35
N ASN A 403 1.62 -4.41 -10.22
CA ASN A 403 2.05 -3.09 -10.67
C ASN A 403 2.07 -2.08 -9.52
N ASN A 404 1.03 -2.09 -8.66
CA ASN A 404 0.97 -1.27 -7.45
C ASN A 404 2.16 -1.54 -6.51
N ALA A 405 2.47 -2.81 -6.25
CA ALA A 405 3.58 -3.20 -5.38
C ALA A 405 4.95 -2.72 -5.91
N VAL A 406 5.20 -2.84 -7.22
CA VAL A 406 6.43 -2.33 -7.86
C VAL A 406 6.53 -0.81 -7.73
N GLN A 407 5.47 -0.08 -8.10
CA GLN A 407 5.49 1.39 -8.04
C GLN A 407 5.56 1.92 -6.60
N SER A 408 4.90 1.26 -5.64
CA SER A 408 5.01 1.59 -4.22
C SER A 408 6.44 1.44 -3.73
N LYS A 409 7.12 0.33 -4.07
CA LYS A 409 8.52 0.12 -3.71
C LYS A 409 9.44 1.17 -4.32
N GLU A 410 9.34 1.42 -5.63
CA GLU A 410 10.16 2.44 -6.30
C GLU A 410 9.95 3.85 -5.75
N MET A 411 8.70 4.22 -5.44
CA MET A 411 8.37 5.49 -4.80
C MET A 411 8.97 5.59 -3.39
N CYS A 412 8.78 4.54 -2.58
CA CYS A 412 9.25 4.50 -1.19
C CYS A 412 10.77 4.54 -1.10
N ASP A 413 11.48 3.71 -1.88
CA ASP A 413 12.95 3.69 -1.92
C ASP A 413 13.51 5.06 -2.36
N ARG A 414 12.93 5.67 -3.40
CA ARG A 414 13.34 7.01 -3.87
C ARG A 414 13.10 8.07 -2.80
N LEU A 415 11.95 8.05 -2.14
CA LEU A 415 11.60 9.01 -1.09
C LEU A 415 12.50 8.88 0.14
N LEU A 416 12.84 7.66 0.57
CA LEU A 416 13.77 7.39 1.68
C LEU A 416 15.16 7.94 1.37
N GLN A 417 15.69 7.68 0.17
CA GLN A 417 17.00 8.19 -0.25
C GLN A 417 17.04 9.72 -0.25
N VAL A 418 16.02 10.38 -0.81
CA VAL A 418 15.93 11.86 -0.84
C VAL A 418 15.86 12.44 0.57
N LEU A 419 14.94 11.97 1.41
CA LEU A 419 14.77 12.50 2.77
C LEU A 419 16.01 12.24 3.65
N TYR A 420 16.72 11.13 3.44
CA TYR A 420 17.96 10.83 4.16
C TYR A 420 19.10 11.74 3.71
N ALA A 421 19.24 11.96 2.40
CA ALA A 421 20.22 12.87 1.82
C ALA A 421 20.00 14.35 2.22
N GLU A 422 18.74 14.76 2.41
CA GLU A 422 18.38 16.10 2.88
C GLU A 422 18.59 16.29 4.39
N GLN A 423 18.17 15.33 5.22
CA GLN A 423 18.05 15.55 6.68
C GLN A 423 19.21 14.96 7.50
N ILE A 424 19.71 13.78 7.12
CA ILE A 424 20.62 12.98 7.96
C ILE A 424 22.05 13.01 7.43
N GLN A 425 22.23 12.76 6.12
CA GLN A 425 23.54 12.64 5.49
C GLN A 425 24.44 13.88 5.65
N PRO A 426 23.96 15.14 5.54
CA PRO A 426 24.83 16.31 5.67
C PRO A 426 25.45 16.44 7.06
N LYS A 427 24.68 16.09 8.10
CA LYS A 427 25.09 16.14 9.51
C LYS A 427 25.99 14.97 9.92
N LEU A 428 25.82 13.82 9.26
CA LEU A 428 26.82 12.74 9.31
C LEU A 428 28.12 13.14 8.59
N ALA A 429 28.05 13.89 7.49
CA ALA A 429 29.22 14.29 6.72
C ALA A 429 30.04 15.42 7.38
N SER A 430 29.41 16.35 8.10
CA SER A 430 30.15 17.40 8.83
C SER A 430 31.09 16.78 9.87
N ALA A 431 32.39 17.07 9.74
CA ALA A 431 33.47 16.32 10.40
C ALA A 431 34.40 17.19 11.28
N SER A 432 34.04 18.44 11.58
CA SER A 432 34.89 19.35 12.36
C SER A 432 34.27 19.67 13.73
N ASP A 433 35.11 19.66 14.78
CA ASP A 433 34.72 20.04 16.15
C ASP A 433 34.27 21.52 16.29
N ASN A 434 34.37 22.31 15.21
CA ASN A 434 34.04 23.75 15.17
C ASN A 434 32.83 24.09 14.27
N ASP A 435 32.28 23.16 13.49
CA ASP A 435 31.06 23.41 12.70
C ASP A 435 29.81 23.07 13.52
N SER A 436 28.95 24.07 13.73
CA SER A 436 27.67 23.94 14.43
C SER A 436 26.60 23.11 13.69
N GLY A 437 26.99 22.30 12.70
CA GLY A 437 26.10 21.53 11.82
C GLY A 437 26.01 20.02 12.13
N GLY A 438 26.91 19.48 12.97
CA GLY A 438 26.91 18.06 13.30
C GLY A 438 25.87 17.64 14.36
N PHE A 439 25.70 16.33 14.55
CA PHE A 439 24.96 15.81 15.70
C PHE A 439 25.77 16.02 16.98
N ALA A 440 25.26 16.83 17.91
CA ALA A 440 25.95 17.12 19.17
C ALA A 440 25.94 15.92 20.13
N ASP A 441 24.86 15.14 20.14
CA ASP A 441 24.71 13.93 20.94
C ASP A 441 23.81 12.88 20.28
N MET A 442 23.73 11.72 20.93
CA MET A 442 22.91 10.59 20.48
C MET A 442 21.39 10.86 20.59
N GLN A 443 20.97 11.80 21.46
CA GLN A 443 19.56 12.17 21.59
C GLN A 443 19.11 13.07 20.44
N GLN A 444 19.97 13.98 19.96
CA GLN A 444 19.71 14.79 18.77
C GLN A 444 19.58 13.90 17.54
N PHE A 445 20.51 12.96 17.33
CA PHE A 445 20.39 12.01 16.23
C PHE A 445 19.07 11.21 16.31
N SER A 446 18.68 10.72 17.49
CA SER A 446 17.40 10.02 17.68
C SER A 446 16.18 10.90 17.34
N ARG A 447 16.15 12.15 17.81
CA ARG A 447 15.07 13.13 17.48
C ARG A 447 14.97 13.41 15.98
N GLU A 448 16.11 13.59 15.32
CA GLU A 448 16.14 13.88 13.88
C GLU A 448 15.82 12.65 13.03
N TRP A 449 16.24 11.45 13.45
CA TRP A 449 15.82 10.20 12.84
C TRP A 449 14.31 9.98 12.94
N GLN A 450 13.71 10.33 14.08
CA GLN A 450 12.26 10.30 14.26
C GLN A 450 11.57 11.30 13.32
N ALA A 451 12.08 12.53 13.21
CA ALA A 451 11.54 13.52 12.28
C ALA A 451 11.64 13.07 10.80
N PHE A 452 12.75 12.45 10.40
CA PHE A 452 12.92 11.80 9.09
C PHE A 452 11.86 10.72 8.85
N ARG A 453 11.66 9.81 9.82
CA ARG A 453 10.65 8.75 9.77
C ARG A 453 9.23 9.32 9.63
N ASP A 454 8.88 10.33 10.42
CA ASP A 454 7.54 10.92 10.42
C ASP A 454 7.29 11.69 9.10
N ALA A 455 8.30 12.38 8.57
CA ALA A 455 8.25 13.03 7.26
C ALA A 455 8.08 12.02 6.11
N TYR A 456 8.72 10.86 6.19
CA TYR A 456 8.51 9.75 5.26
C TYR A 456 7.09 9.18 5.37
N LEU A 457 6.65 8.80 6.57
CA LEU A 457 5.33 8.19 6.78
C LEU A 457 4.16 9.09 6.34
N LYS A 458 4.35 10.41 6.39
CA LYS A 458 3.38 11.41 5.90
C LYS A 458 3.34 11.53 4.36
N LYS A 459 4.41 11.18 3.65
CA LYS A 459 4.55 11.33 2.19
C LYS A 459 4.46 10.02 1.41
N ALA A 460 4.83 8.90 2.02
CA ALA A 460 4.87 7.58 1.39
C ALA A 460 3.47 6.98 1.19
N ARG A 461 3.28 6.26 0.08
CA ARG A 461 2.04 5.58 -0.33
C ARG A 461 2.32 4.14 -0.80
N GLY A 462 1.32 3.28 -0.65
CA GLY A 462 1.27 1.88 -1.03
C GLY A 462 1.84 0.90 -0.01
N GLY A 463 1.46 -0.37 -0.12
CA GLY A 463 1.78 -1.44 0.83
C GLY A 463 3.28 -1.63 1.15
N ALA A 464 4.19 -1.26 0.24
CA ALA A 464 5.63 -1.37 0.48
C ALA A 464 6.17 -0.37 1.52
N LYS A 465 5.35 0.61 1.94
CA LYS A 465 5.70 1.72 2.84
C LYS A 465 6.41 1.31 4.12
N LEU A 466 5.94 0.27 4.81
CA LEU A 466 6.55 -0.19 6.07
C LEU A 466 7.76 -1.08 5.82
N GLU A 467 7.72 -1.96 4.82
CA GLU A 467 8.85 -2.84 4.45
C GLU A 467 10.08 -2.01 4.06
N CYS A 468 9.93 -1.06 3.13
CA CYS A 468 11.05 -0.22 2.68
C CYS A 468 11.64 0.61 3.82
N LEU A 469 10.80 1.17 4.70
CA LEU A 469 11.26 1.91 5.87
C LEU A 469 12.08 1.04 6.83
N LEU A 470 11.63 -0.20 7.10
CA LEU A 470 12.33 -1.14 7.97
C LEU A 470 13.69 -1.52 7.37
N THR A 471 13.72 -2.02 6.13
CA THR A 471 14.95 -2.46 5.44
C THR A 471 15.96 -1.32 5.28
N PHE A 472 15.49 -0.12 4.94
CA PHE A 472 16.33 1.07 4.86
C PHE A 472 16.89 1.47 6.23
N SER A 473 16.05 1.43 7.27
CA SER A 473 16.45 1.78 8.64
C SER A 473 17.48 0.82 9.20
N GLU A 474 17.31 -0.49 9.04
CA GLU A 474 18.27 -1.51 9.50
C GLU A 474 19.68 -1.22 8.96
N THR A 475 19.79 -0.89 7.67
CA THR A 475 21.07 -0.60 7.03
C THR A 475 21.62 0.77 7.43
N LYS A 476 20.83 1.83 7.24
CA LYS A 476 21.30 3.23 7.37
C LYS A 476 21.40 3.72 8.81
N TYR A 477 20.55 3.24 9.72
CA TYR A 477 20.69 3.53 11.15
C TYR A 477 21.96 2.88 11.72
N ALA A 478 22.28 1.64 11.32
CA ALA A 478 23.50 0.94 11.74
C ALA A 478 24.79 1.52 11.13
N GLU A 479 24.71 2.10 9.93
CA GLU A 479 25.80 2.89 9.33
C GLU A 479 26.03 4.19 10.11
N ALA A 480 24.97 4.99 10.33
CA ALA A 480 25.01 6.23 11.08
C ALA A 480 25.51 6.04 12.53
N MET A 481 25.01 5.03 13.23
CA MET A 481 25.43 4.69 14.59
C MET A 481 26.94 4.40 14.68
N ARG A 482 27.50 3.64 13.73
CA ARG A 482 28.93 3.34 13.70
C ARG A 482 29.79 4.59 13.52
N ILE A 483 29.36 5.52 12.66
CA ILE A 483 30.03 6.82 12.46
C ILE A 483 30.00 7.65 13.75
N LEU A 484 28.85 7.71 14.43
CA LEU A 484 28.71 8.47 15.68
C LEU A 484 29.52 7.87 16.85
N LEU A 485 29.55 6.54 16.99
CA LEU A 485 30.35 5.86 18.02
C LEU A 485 31.85 6.09 17.79
N SER A 486 32.34 5.91 16.57
CA SER A 486 33.75 6.14 16.22
C SER A 486 34.19 7.58 16.51
N ARG A 487 33.32 8.58 16.28
CA ARG A 487 33.59 9.98 16.65
C ARG A 487 33.65 10.21 18.17
N GLN A 488 32.80 9.53 18.95
CA GLN A 488 32.89 9.61 20.41
C GLN A 488 34.19 8.99 20.92
N GLU A 489 34.61 7.85 20.36
CA GLU A 489 35.88 7.20 20.69
C GLU A 489 37.08 8.13 20.40
N GLU A 490 37.14 8.73 19.21
CA GLU A 490 38.15 9.76 18.88
C GLU A 490 38.12 10.96 19.84
N GLY A 491 36.92 11.41 20.24
CA GLY A 491 36.73 12.49 21.21
C GLY A 491 37.23 12.13 22.62
N TYR A 492 37.03 10.87 23.05
CA TYR A 492 37.59 10.37 24.31
C TYR A 492 39.10 10.18 24.22
N GLU A 493 39.65 9.66 23.11
CA GLU A 493 41.09 9.58 22.89
C GLU A 493 41.77 10.94 22.98
N LYS A 494 41.23 11.97 22.30
CA LYS A 494 41.71 13.36 22.41
C LYS A 494 41.78 13.81 23.87
N LYS A 495 40.69 13.62 24.63
CA LYS A 495 40.63 13.97 26.08
C LYS A 495 41.63 13.19 26.93
N ILE A 496 41.80 11.89 26.67
CA ILE A 496 42.79 11.05 27.36
C ILE A 496 44.20 11.56 27.11
N ARG A 497 44.55 11.91 25.85
CA ARG A 497 45.86 12.50 25.52
C ARG A 497 46.09 13.84 26.23
N THR A 498 45.08 14.71 26.30
CA THR A 498 45.17 15.97 27.06
C THR A 498 45.41 15.72 28.55
N LEU A 499 44.61 14.85 29.18
CA LEU A 499 44.76 14.49 30.59
C LEU A 499 46.10 13.81 30.90
N GLN A 500 46.62 12.97 30.00
CA GLN A 500 47.97 12.40 30.12
C GLN A 500 49.06 13.48 30.05
N GLY A 501 48.89 14.50 29.20
CA GLY A 501 49.75 15.68 29.15
C GLY A 501 49.72 16.48 30.45
N ASP A 502 48.54 16.72 31.02
CA ASP A 502 48.40 17.47 32.27
C ASP A 502 48.91 16.68 33.49
N VAL A 503 48.67 15.37 33.56
CA VAL A 503 49.28 14.48 34.57
C VAL A 503 50.81 14.50 34.47
N SER A 504 51.37 14.59 33.26
CA SER A 504 52.82 14.68 33.07
C SER A 504 53.39 15.98 33.65
N LYS A 505 52.72 17.13 33.44
CA LYS A 505 53.11 18.41 34.06
C LYS A 505 53.06 18.37 35.59
N VAL A 506 51.96 17.86 36.16
CA VAL A 506 51.81 17.74 37.62
C VAL A 506 52.88 16.83 38.23
N LYS A 507 53.28 15.77 37.50
CA LYS A 507 54.35 14.86 37.93
C LYS A 507 55.74 15.51 37.90
N GLU A 508 55.99 16.41 36.95
CA GLU A 508 57.21 17.22 36.86
C GLU A 508 57.29 18.23 38.03
N GLU A 509 56.17 18.92 38.33
CA GLU A 509 56.05 19.79 39.50
C GLU A 509 56.32 19.04 40.81
N LEU A 510 55.75 17.84 40.98
CA LEU A 510 55.94 17.00 42.18
C LEU A 510 57.40 16.57 42.35
N GLY A 511 58.11 16.27 41.26
CA GLY A 511 59.54 15.95 41.28
C GLY A 511 60.41 17.06 41.86
N SER A 512 60.05 18.33 41.60
CA SER A 512 60.75 19.50 42.16
C SER A 512 60.62 19.63 43.68
N VAL A 513 59.54 19.08 44.27
CA VAL A 513 59.29 19.10 45.71
C VAL A 513 60.12 18.04 46.42
N GLY A 514 60.26 16.83 45.84
CA GLY A 514 61.08 15.75 46.41
C GLY A 514 62.56 16.13 46.60
N GLY A 515 63.11 16.97 45.72
CA GLY A 515 64.47 17.50 45.87
C GLY A 515 64.70 18.32 47.15
N ARG A 516 63.64 18.89 47.76
CA ARG A 516 63.74 19.62 49.05
C ARG A 516 63.75 18.68 50.25
N GLU A 517 63.12 17.51 50.15
CA GLU A 517 63.05 16.52 51.23
C GLU A 517 64.42 15.90 51.54
N GLN A 518 65.24 15.69 50.50
CA GLN A 518 66.59 15.15 50.61
C GLN A 518 67.51 16.06 51.46
N ILE A 519 67.44 17.38 51.24
CA ILE A 519 68.27 18.39 51.93
C ILE A 519 67.98 18.43 53.44
N TYR A 520 66.71 18.32 53.84
CA TYR A 520 66.35 18.28 55.25
C TYR A 520 66.84 17.01 55.96
N LYS A 521 66.96 15.89 55.22
CA LYS A 521 67.48 14.62 55.76
C LYS A 521 68.95 14.72 56.16
N GLU A 522 69.79 15.30 55.30
CA GLU A 522 71.22 15.51 55.56
C GLU A 522 71.45 16.48 56.74
N GLN A 523 70.62 17.51 56.89
CA GLN A 523 70.68 18.42 58.06
C GLN A 523 70.33 17.72 59.38
N ILE A 524 69.38 16.79 59.37
CA ILE A 524 68.99 16.02 60.57
C ILE A 524 70.12 15.05 60.98
N GLU A 525 70.77 14.37 60.03
CA GLU A 525 71.90 13.48 60.33
C GLU A 525 73.10 14.26 60.90
N GLN A 526 73.42 15.46 60.38
CA GLN A 526 74.47 16.30 60.97
C GLN A 526 74.18 16.69 62.43
N MET A 527 72.94 17.05 62.76
CA MET A 527 72.55 17.37 64.14
C MET A 527 72.65 16.15 65.07
N GLN A 528 72.33 14.94 64.59
CA GLN A 528 72.46 13.71 65.39
C GLN A 528 73.93 13.40 65.74
N VAL A 529 74.86 13.61 64.81
CA VAL A 529 76.30 13.42 65.06
C VAL A 529 76.80 14.40 66.13
N GLN A 530 76.45 15.70 66.03
CA GLN A 530 76.82 16.70 67.04
C GLN A 530 76.26 16.37 68.44
N SER A 531 75.00 15.92 68.50
CA SER A 531 74.37 15.50 69.77
C SER A 531 75.13 14.35 70.45
N SER A 532 75.58 13.36 69.68
CA SER A 532 76.34 12.23 70.24
C SER A 532 77.72 12.62 70.81
N GLN A 533 78.39 13.60 70.21
CA GLN A 533 79.68 14.12 70.69
C GLN A 533 79.51 14.84 72.03
N ILE A 534 78.50 15.71 72.15
CA ILE A 534 78.18 16.43 73.40
C ILE A 534 77.84 15.44 74.53
N LEU A 535 77.12 14.36 74.22
CA LEU A 535 76.75 13.32 75.19
C LEU A 535 77.98 12.55 75.72
N SER A 536 78.98 12.32 74.87
CA SER A 536 80.27 11.72 75.26
C SER A 536 81.11 12.64 76.13
N GLU A 537 81.14 13.96 75.86
CA GLU A 537 81.84 14.92 76.71
C GLU A 537 81.17 15.04 78.09
N LYS A 538 79.83 15.06 78.14
CA LYS A 538 79.08 15.06 79.40
C LYS A 538 79.41 13.86 80.28
N ALA A 539 79.44 12.66 79.72
CA ALA A 539 79.79 11.44 80.46
C ALA A 539 81.23 11.48 81.02
N ARG A 540 82.16 12.10 80.30
CA ARG A 540 83.54 12.31 80.76
C ARG A 540 83.62 13.26 81.96
N PHE A 541 82.88 14.37 81.93
CA PHE A 541 82.82 15.30 83.07
C PHE A 541 82.12 14.69 84.30
N GLU A 542 81.11 13.84 84.11
CA GLU A 542 80.45 13.13 85.22
C GLU A 542 81.41 12.16 85.92
N ALA A 543 82.24 11.43 85.16
CA ALA A 543 83.27 10.54 85.72
C ALA A 543 84.39 11.30 86.48
N GLU A 544 84.84 12.46 85.98
CA GLU A 544 85.82 13.29 86.70
C GLU A 544 85.24 13.88 88.00
N ALA A 545 83.95 14.22 88.03
CA ALA A 545 83.28 14.69 89.24
C ALA A 545 83.11 13.59 90.31
N GLU A 546 82.90 12.34 89.90
CA GLU A 546 82.76 11.19 90.81
C GLU A 546 84.11 10.82 91.46
N ALA A 547 85.19 10.80 90.68
CA ALA A 547 86.56 10.59 91.18
C ALA A 547 87.01 11.67 92.20
N GLN A 548 86.52 12.90 92.09
CA GLN A 548 86.76 13.96 93.09
C GLN A 548 86.00 13.70 94.40
N ARG A 549 84.79 13.13 94.35
CA ARG A 549 84.01 12.79 95.55
C ARG A 549 84.65 11.66 96.36
N GLU A 550 85.15 10.61 95.70
CA GLU A 550 85.89 9.53 96.38
C GLU A 550 87.16 10.03 97.08
N ARG A 551 87.81 11.05 96.50
CA ARG A 551 89.01 11.66 97.07
C ARG A 551 88.73 12.51 98.32
N ILE A 552 87.55 13.13 98.39
CA ILE A 552 87.06 13.84 99.59
C ILE A 552 86.70 12.82 100.68
N ALA A 553 85.96 11.75 100.34
CA ALA A 553 85.57 10.71 101.30
C ALA A 553 86.79 10.00 101.95
N ASN A 554 87.87 9.78 101.19
CA ASN A 554 89.11 9.21 101.74
C ASN A 554 89.84 10.16 102.71
N LEU A 555 89.74 11.48 102.52
CA LEU A 555 90.32 12.47 103.44
C LEU A 555 89.51 12.59 104.74
N GLU A 556 88.19 12.43 104.67
CA GLU A 556 87.30 12.38 105.85
C GLU A 556 87.52 11.11 106.68
N SER A 557 87.80 9.97 106.03
CA SER A 557 88.15 8.70 106.67
C SER A 557 89.46 8.79 107.48
N LEU A 558 90.51 9.38 106.90
CA LEU A 558 91.80 9.61 107.58
C LEU A 558 91.69 10.51 108.82
N LEU A 559 90.71 11.42 108.85
CA LEU A 559 90.43 12.31 110.00
C LEU A 559 89.66 11.62 111.14
N GLN A 560 88.99 10.48 110.89
CA GLN A 560 88.33 9.71 111.96
C GLN A 560 89.29 8.74 112.68
N ASP A 561 90.30 8.21 111.99
CA ASP A 561 91.28 7.27 112.58
C ASP A 561 92.20 7.95 113.63
N GLU A 562 92.52 9.24 113.45
CA GLU A 562 93.32 10.03 114.40
C GLU A 562 92.55 10.41 115.68
N ALA A 563 91.21 10.34 115.65
CA ALA A 563 90.37 10.63 116.82
C ALA A 563 90.23 9.42 117.78
N ALA A 564 90.30 8.19 117.27
CA ALA A 564 90.10 6.96 118.06
C ALA A 564 91.29 6.61 118.97
N THR A 565 92.51 7.00 118.60
CA THR A 565 93.74 6.66 119.36
C THR A 565 93.96 7.52 120.61
N LYS A 566 93.24 8.65 120.75
CA LYS A 566 93.42 9.59 121.86
C LYS A 566 92.67 9.20 123.14
N GLN A 567 91.57 8.46 123.01
CA GLN A 567 90.68 8.11 124.13
C GLN A 567 91.15 6.88 124.94
N HIS A 568 92.06 6.07 124.39
CA HIS A 568 92.54 4.84 125.04
C HIS A 568 93.63 5.10 126.10
N VAL A 569 94.39 6.21 125.96
CA VAL A 569 95.53 6.58 126.82
C VAL A 569 95.09 7.24 128.14
N GLU A 570 93.93 7.90 128.17
CA GLU A 570 93.42 8.53 129.40
C GLU A 570 92.97 7.52 130.47
N ILE A 571 92.56 6.31 130.06
CA ILE A 571 92.12 5.24 130.98
C ILE A 571 93.30 4.56 131.70
N GLU A 572 94.48 4.45 131.06
CA GLU A 572 95.68 3.94 131.73
C GLU A 572 96.29 4.94 132.73
N ARG A 573 96.03 6.24 132.55
CA ARG A 573 96.60 7.32 133.38
C ARG A 573 96.07 7.29 134.82
N GLU A 574 94.80 6.96 135.03
CA GLU A 574 94.22 6.83 136.39
C GLU A 574 94.71 5.57 137.12
N SER A 575 94.94 4.48 136.37
CA SER A 575 95.54 3.22 136.88
C SER A 575 96.98 3.42 137.40
N ALA A 576 97.78 4.24 136.70
CA ALA A 576 99.16 4.55 137.08
C ALA A 576 99.26 5.45 138.33
N GLY A 577 98.31 6.38 138.53
CA GLY A 577 98.31 7.33 139.66
C GLY A 577 98.28 6.66 141.03
N LEU A 578 97.55 5.54 141.17
CA LEU A 578 97.47 4.77 142.41
C LEU A 578 98.77 4.04 142.78
N LYS A 579 99.60 3.66 141.79
CA LYS A 579 100.90 3.01 142.02
C LYS A 579 102.02 4.01 142.35
N LEU A 580 101.94 5.24 141.83
CA LEU A 580 102.98 6.25 142.07
C LEU A 580 103.01 6.70 143.54
N SER A 581 101.84 6.79 144.18
CA SER A 581 101.66 7.14 145.60
C SER A 581 102.41 6.23 146.59
N SER A 582 102.55 4.93 146.28
CA SER A 582 103.27 4.00 147.16
C SER A 582 104.80 4.05 147.03
N GLU A 583 105.32 4.45 145.87
CA GLU A 583 106.77 4.51 145.61
C GLU A 583 107.37 5.87 145.99
N THR A 584 106.62 6.98 145.91
CA THR A 584 107.09 8.29 146.40
C THR A 584 107.48 8.25 147.88
N LYS A 585 106.80 7.42 148.68
CA LYS A 585 107.08 7.26 150.12
C LYS A 585 108.40 6.52 150.43
N LYS A 586 108.89 5.67 149.51
CA LYS A 586 110.20 5.00 149.65
C LYS A 586 111.35 5.87 149.16
N ARG A 587 111.08 6.79 148.22
CA ARG A 587 112.10 7.63 147.60
C ARG A 587 112.65 8.70 148.55
N GLU A 588 111.81 9.22 149.45
CA GLU A 588 112.22 10.19 150.47
C GLU A 588 113.25 9.60 151.46
N GLU A 589 113.20 8.30 151.78
CA GLU A 589 114.15 7.64 152.68
C GLU A 589 115.57 7.53 152.07
N VAL A 590 115.66 7.35 150.73
CA VAL A 590 116.93 7.14 150.01
C VAL A 590 117.69 8.46 149.74
N ASP A 591 116.99 9.56 149.46
CA ASP A 591 117.64 10.87 149.21
C ASP A 591 118.38 11.40 150.47
N THR A 592 117.94 11.02 151.66
CA THR A 592 118.65 11.28 152.93
C THR A 592 120.01 10.58 153.03
N GLU A 593 120.17 9.36 152.49
CA GLU A 593 121.46 8.68 152.45
C GLU A 593 122.39 9.27 151.37
N LEU A 594 121.85 9.60 150.19
CA LEU A 594 122.62 10.15 149.08
C LEU A 594 123.30 11.50 149.44
N SER A 595 122.60 12.31 150.23
CA SER A 595 123.10 13.60 150.73
C SER A 595 124.33 13.45 151.64
N ARG A 596 124.45 12.31 152.34
CA ARG A 596 125.57 12.03 153.24
C ARG A 596 126.87 11.72 152.50
N MET A 597 126.80 11.05 151.33
CA MET A 597 128.00 10.77 150.51
C MET A 597 128.53 12.00 149.76
N LYS A 598 127.66 12.93 149.31
CA LYS A 598 128.11 14.10 148.53
C LYS A 598 129.10 15.00 149.28
N ALA A 599 128.86 15.24 150.56
CA ALA A 599 129.73 16.06 151.40
C ALA A 599 131.15 15.47 151.59
N GLU A 600 131.28 14.14 151.48
CA GLU A 600 132.56 13.44 151.61
C GLU A 600 133.38 13.54 150.30
N TYR A 601 132.72 13.62 149.15
CA TYR A 601 133.34 13.81 147.84
C TYR A 601 133.90 15.23 147.63
N GLU A 602 133.11 16.27 147.94
CA GLU A 602 133.50 17.67 147.71
C GLU A 602 134.80 18.06 148.44
N ARG A 603 135.05 17.46 149.61
CA ARG A 603 136.24 17.76 150.41
C ARG A 603 137.54 17.26 149.78
N VAL A 604 137.49 16.17 149.02
CA VAL A 604 138.65 15.61 148.28
C VAL A 604 139.00 16.47 147.06
N VAL A 605 138.00 17.10 146.43
CA VAL A 605 138.21 17.94 145.23
C VAL A 605 138.97 19.23 145.56
N GLN A 606 138.63 19.90 146.67
CA GLN A 606 139.27 21.16 147.07
C GLN A 606 140.79 21.02 147.36
N GLU A 607 141.24 19.83 147.74
CA GLU A 607 142.65 19.55 148.03
C GLU A 607 143.48 19.38 146.74
N LYS A 608 142.84 19.05 145.60
CA LYS A 608 143.46 19.01 144.27
C LYS A 608 143.64 20.41 143.68
N GLU A 609 142.58 21.21 143.63
CA GLU A 609 142.57 22.48 142.87
C GLU A 609 143.61 23.49 143.37
N ARG A 610 143.89 23.48 144.68
CA ARG A 610 144.88 24.38 145.27
C ARG A 610 146.32 24.08 144.80
N GLN A 611 146.63 22.84 144.42
CA GLN A 611 147.94 22.48 143.87
C GLN A 611 148.13 22.94 142.41
N GLU A 612 147.05 23.12 141.64
CA GLU A 612 147.12 23.60 140.26
C GLU A 612 147.38 25.12 140.18
N MET A 613 146.94 25.91 141.17
CA MET A 613 147.09 27.37 141.14
C MET A 613 148.52 27.86 141.41
N GLU A 614 149.34 27.13 142.17
CA GLU A 614 150.78 27.41 142.33
C GLU A 614 151.56 27.28 141.01
N LEU A 615 151.03 26.54 140.03
CA LEU A 615 151.71 26.16 138.80
C LEU A 615 151.57 27.21 137.67
N ASN A 616 150.45 27.94 137.62
CA ASN A 616 150.15 28.84 136.50
C ASN A 616 150.84 30.21 136.57
N LEU A 617 151.03 30.79 137.77
CA LEU A 617 151.61 32.14 137.89
C LEU A 617 153.11 32.21 137.52
N LEU A 618 153.80 31.07 137.53
CA LEU A 618 155.17 30.93 137.01
C LEU A 618 155.27 31.00 135.48
N SER A 619 154.14 31.03 134.75
CA SER A 619 154.09 30.95 133.28
C SER A 619 154.04 32.32 132.58
N GLU A 620 153.36 33.31 133.16
CA GLU A 620 153.05 34.58 132.46
C GLU A 620 154.20 35.60 132.41
N GLU A 621 155.28 35.44 133.18
CA GLU A 621 156.45 36.33 133.13
C GLU A 621 157.19 36.33 131.77
N CYS A 622 156.92 35.37 130.86
CA CYS A 622 157.85 35.05 129.77
C CYS A 622 157.59 35.67 128.37
N GLN A 623 156.41 36.18 128.01
CA GLN A 623 155.99 36.12 126.58
C GLN A 623 155.94 37.40 125.69
N GLN A 624 155.72 38.63 126.17
CA GLN A 624 155.23 39.72 125.29
C GLN A 624 156.26 40.41 124.37
N LEU A 625 156.47 39.85 123.16
CA LEU A 625 157.51 40.31 122.20
C LEU A 625 157.26 40.24 120.68
N ARG A 626 156.53 39.27 120.10
CA ARG A 626 156.85 38.76 118.73
C ARG A 626 155.77 39.01 117.64
N LYS A 627 156.20 38.97 116.37
CA LYS A 627 155.45 39.36 115.15
C LYS A 627 155.13 38.13 114.25
N GLY A 628 154.16 38.27 113.34
CA GLY A 628 153.87 37.33 112.25
C GLY A 628 153.08 37.99 111.10
N GLN A 629 153.16 37.48 109.85
CA GLN A 629 152.55 38.10 108.67
C GLN A 629 152.45 37.13 107.46
N THR A 630 151.57 37.45 106.50
CA THR A 630 151.43 36.86 105.13
C THR A 630 150.83 35.44 105.00
N CYS A 631 150.20 35.18 103.84
CA CYS A 631 149.61 33.90 103.43
C CYS A 631 149.33 33.93 101.90
N GLY A 632 149.04 32.77 101.28
CA GLY A 632 148.66 32.62 99.86
C GLY A 632 148.88 31.17 99.37
N CYS A 633 148.37 30.73 98.22
CA CYS A 633 147.41 31.36 97.30
C CYS A 633 146.63 30.29 96.50
N THR A 634 146.37 30.52 95.21
CA THR A 634 145.48 29.76 94.30
C THR A 634 145.95 29.97 92.85
N ILE A 635 145.69 29.12 91.85
CA ILE A 635 144.96 27.83 91.81
C ILE A 635 145.67 26.94 90.75
N SER A 636 145.56 25.60 90.74
CA SER A 636 144.80 24.72 91.65
C SER A 636 145.34 24.71 93.08
#